data_AF-A0A7W7HRK6-F1
#
_entry.id   AF-A0A7W7HRK6-F1
#
_cell.length_a   1.000
_cell.length_b   1.000
_cell.length_c   1.000
_cell.angle_alpha   90.00
_cell.angle_beta   90.00
_cell.angle_gamma   90.00
#
_symmetry.space_group_name_H-M   'P 1'
#
loop_
_entity.id
_entity.type
_entity.pdbx_description
1 polymer ?
#
loop_
_entity_poly.entity_id
_entity_poly.type
_entity_poly.pdbx_seq_one_letter_code
_entity_poly.pdbx_strand_id
1 'polypeptide(L)'
;MPRNDVALELYYDDAWHDLVIGDYVLAGQSIRIQRGDGAESAAPRSALLSAQLNNDEDLFRTSNPESPLFGKAGRNTPIRASVGGVVRGHVQASRWEASESRYFRARPKRGSAWVDVEAGGLLQQIGQWKERLQSPIVRDTLSRSDLLGFWSLEDPQDAAYLSATMPGGKFGAHFGEVTLGSDDHPAGASASAVAGASGVLTGRFLASTASGYQLTFSAKLAATLTAAYQEIFRWTDSAGRIWAWETNNTDFAWRIYDADGSTLDYQSSSHNGFDVGGWIRYWIRVTVSGGTITYEPFWYAEGAGGVGATKTFAGTATGQPTIWLTPRTTYSTDANYCAVYARAATGDEGPDVFLAFDGHASEPAGWRFGRIMTELGLNWDFIGDPDLSEPMGVQRAETLAEILREIRDTEDGLIFDAVDGVQVVFMLRNARYSRTAVSIDVAELPGRPREVTDDLGVHNIVTVKQRDGGEATAEDDTGPLGSQASPDGIGPYEKTVDVSVYDEAVLPNLAKWWLNRSTVDLPRYPQVVVNLAALDADRVAEIEAIDIGDVIEITGYRENTLRLQVIGYTETIGWPSARSITFTTVPDQIFDSGTYDSDRRYDLRTATIAAEAGPTATTLTIGITRDEAWSSTSAYDLLISGELVGVPVGGMAARTGSFGAYQQVLTGAVRSKNGVRKTLAVGAEVHIATPGRWAR
;
A
#
# COMPACT_ATOMS: atom_id res chain seq x y z
N MET A 1 4.32 -14.16 39.35
CA MET A 1 3.85 -13.24 38.29
C MET A 1 2.50 -12.65 38.71
N PRO A 2 2.07 -11.49 38.19
CA PRO A 2 0.83 -10.85 38.60
C PRO A 2 -0.39 -11.71 38.29
N ARG A 3 -1.52 -11.33 38.89
CA ARG A 3 -2.87 -11.93 38.90
C ARG A 3 -3.56 -12.12 37.53
N ASN A 4 -2.83 -12.01 36.43
CA ASN A 4 -3.33 -12.10 35.06
C ASN A 4 -2.84 -13.44 34.47
N ASP A 5 -3.74 -14.17 33.83
CA ASP A 5 -3.46 -15.45 33.16
C ASP A 5 -2.60 -15.18 31.90
N VAL A 6 -1.29 -15.03 32.07
CA VAL A 6 -0.33 -14.68 31.02
C VAL A 6 0.33 -15.95 30.51
N ALA A 7 0.39 -16.10 29.18
CA ALA A 7 1.17 -17.13 28.50
C ALA A 7 2.22 -16.48 27.59
N LEU A 8 3.41 -17.07 27.54
CA LEU A 8 4.44 -16.78 26.53
C LEU A 8 4.85 -18.11 25.94
N GLU A 9 4.55 -18.33 24.66
CA GLU A 9 4.66 -19.63 24.03
C GLU A 9 5.67 -19.61 22.89
N LEU A 10 6.49 -20.67 22.80
CA LEU A 10 7.38 -20.94 21.67
C LEU A 10 6.86 -22.10 20.83
N TYR A 11 6.93 -21.99 19.52
CA TYR A 11 6.56 -23.08 18.62
C TYR A 11 7.79 -23.92 18.22
N TYR A 12 7.85 -25.17 18.65
CA TYR A 12 8.87 -26.15 18.25
C TYR A 12 8.33 -27.58 18.39
N ASP A 13 8.91 -28.55 17.66
CA ASP A 13 8.40 -29.93 17.59
C ASP A 13 6.89 -30.01 17.24
N ASP A 14 6.46 -29.17 16.29
CA ASP A 14 5.07 -29.07 15.82
C ASP A 14 4.02 -28.76 16.92
N ALA A 15 4.44 -28.12 18.02
CA ALA A 15 3.56 -27.74 19.12
C ALA A 15 3.96 -26.39 19.74
N TRP A 16 2.97 -25.72 20.36
CA TRP A 16 3.20 -24.56 21.21
C TRP A 16 3.54 -25.01 22.63
N HIS A 17 4.61 -24.45 23.19
CA HIS A 17 5.08 -24.74 24.55
C HIS A 17 5.05 -23.48 25.39
N ASP A 18 4.25 -23.48 26.46
CA ASP A 18 4.11 -22.34 27.37
C ASP A 18 5.28 -22.24 28.36
N LEU A 19 6.03 -21.15 28.25
CA LEU A 19 7.18 -20.84 29.09
C LEU A 19 6.80 -20.30 30.46
N VAL A 20 5.59 -19.74 30.61
CA VAL A 20 5.12 -19.18 31.88
C VAL A 20 4.72 -20.29 32.84
N ILE A 21 4.01 -21.32 32.37
CA ILE A 21 3.68 -22.51 33.17
C ILE A 21 4.96 -23.21 33.68
N GLY A 22 6.03 -23.18 32.89
CA GLY A 22 7.34 -23.72 33.27
C GLY A 22 8.17 -22.83 34.21
N ASP A 23 7.66 -21.68 34.66
CA ASP A 23 8.41 -20.65 35.42
C ASP A 23 9.70 -20.16 34.71
N TYR A 24 9.71 -20.20 33.37
CA TYR A 24 10.87 -19.84 32.56
C TYR A 24 10.93 -18.37 32.17
N VAL A 25 9.89 -17.57 32.40
CA VAL A 25 9.97 -16.11 32.19
C VAL A 25 10.50 -15.43 33.46
N LEU A 26 11.55 -14.61 33.33
CA LEU A 26 12.14 -13.95 34.50
C LEU A 26 11.22 -12.84 35.02
N ALA A 27 10.58 -13.09 36.16
CA ALA A 27 9.63 -12.19 36.81
C ALA A 27 10.12 -10.76 37.14
N GLY A 28 11.44 -10.51 37.08
CA GLY A 28 12.03 -9.18 37.26
C GLY A 28 12.12 -8.34 35.99
N GLN A 29 11.78 -8.91 34.83
CA GLN A 29 11.72 -8.23 33.53
C GLN A 29 10.29 -8.24 33.00
N SER A 30 9.95 -7.25 32.18
CA SER A 30 8.64 -7.20 31.52
C SER A 30 8.67 -7.94 30.18
N ILE A 31 7.55 -8.55 29.83
CA ILE A 31 7.25 -8.88 28.43
C ILE A 31 6.77 -7.57 27.80
N ARG A 32 7.39 -7.19 26.69
CA ARG A 32 7.04 -5.97 25.96
C ARG A 32 6.57 -6.33 24.56
N ILE A 33 5.40 -5.85 24.19
CA ILE A 33 4.84 -5.99 22.86
C ILE A 33 4.66 -4.58 22.28
N GLN A 34 5.11 -4.35 21.07
CA GLN A 34 4.96 -3.09 20.37
C GLN A 34 4.41 -3.35 18.97
N ARG A 35 3.41 -2.56 18.53
CA ARG A 35 2.81 -2.64 17.20
C ARG A 35 2.52 -1.24 16.64
N GLY A 36 2.48 -1.14 15.31
CA GLY A 36 2.13 0.07 14.59
C GLY A 36 3.22 1.15 14.61
N ASP A 37 2.87 2.30 14.05
CA ASP A 37 3.79 3.40 13.79
C ASP A 37 4.10 4.22 15.05
N GLY A 38 5.26 4.86 15.03
CA GLY A 38 5.56 5.94 15.97
C GLY A 38 4.97 7.26 15.47
N ALA A 39 4.63 8.16 16.39
CA ALA A 39 4.09 9.49 16.08
C ALA A 39 4.95 10.32 15.09
N GLU A 40 6.23 9.97 14.92
CA GLU A 40 7.21 10.69 14.11
C GLU A 40 7.88 9.79 13.05
N SER A 41 7.39 8.55 12.85
CA SER A 41 8.01 7.58 11.94
C SER A 41 7.46 7.73 10.53
N ALA A 42 8.34 7.96 9.54
CA ALA A 42 7.93 7.97 8.13
C ALA A 42 7.76 6.56 7.53
N ALA A 43 8.30 5.51 8.15
CA ALA A 43 8.23 4.14 7.63
C ALA A 43 7.36 3.23 8.53
N PRO A 44 6.65 2.23 7.95
CA PRO A 44 5.92 1.22 8.70
C PRO A 44 6.85 0.54 9.69
N ARG A 45 6.45 0.50 10.97
CA ARG A 45 7.22 -0.23 11.98
C ARG A 45 6.71 -1.66 12.11
N SER A 46 7.68 -2.59 12.19
CA SER A 46 7.38 -3.97 12.53
C SER A 46 6.83 -4.07 13.95
N ALA A 47 5.92 -5.03 14.16
CA ALA A 47 5.64 -5.54 15.49
C ALA A 47 6.92 -6.06 16.15
N LEU A 48 7.02 -5.90 17.45
CA LEU A 48 8.12 -6.39 18.27
C LEU A 48 7.56 -7.07 19.52
N LEU A 49 8.16 -8.20 19.88
CA LEU A 49 7.97 -8.84 21.17
C LEU A 49 9.34 -9.07 21.79
N SER A 50 9.53 -8.64 23.03
CA SER A 50 10.73 -8.97 23.80
C SER A 50 10.39 -9.56 25.15
N ALA A 51 11.19 -10.53 25.55
CA ALA A 51 11.11 -11.19 26.85
C ALA A 51 12.49 -11.72 27.25
N GLN A 52 12.71 -11.83 28.56
CA GLN A 52 13.90 -12.46 29.11
C GLN A 52 13.53 -13.82 29.73
N LEU A 53 14.18 -14.87 29.24
CA LEU A 53 13.97 -16.25 29.70
C LEU A 53 15.02 -16.62 30.73
N ASN A 54 14.59 -17.31 31.78
CA ASN A 54 15.46 -17.96 32.74
C ASN A 54 16.16 -19.13 32.06
N ASN A 55 17.48 -19.17 32.13
CA ASN A 55 18.29 -20.20 31.48
C ASN A 55 19.30 -20.86 32.42
N ASP A 56 18.98 -20.97 33.73
CA ASP A 56 19.90 -21.59 34.69
C ASP A 56 20.18 -23.08 34.44
N GLU A 57 19.26 -23.75 33.76
CA GLU A 57 19.38 -25.16 33.35
C GLU A 57 19.93 -25.31 31.91
N ASP A 58 20.35 -24.20 31.29
CA ASP A 58 20.82 -24.09 29.92
C ASP A 58 19.85 -24.63 28.82
N LEU A 59 18.56 -24.74 29.17
CA LEU A 59 17.51 -25.29 28.30
C LEU A 59 17.24 -24.46 27.06
N PHE A 60 17.40 -23.14 27.12
CA PHE A 60 17.06 -22.21 26.05
C PHE A 60 18.26 -21.82 25.20
N ARG A 61 19.45 -22.36 25.47
CA ARG A 61 20.63 -22.06 24.67
C ARG A 61 20.66 -22.94 23.42
N THR A 62 20.20 -22.40 22.31
CA THR A 62 20.10 -23.08 21.00
C THR A 62 21.44 -23.53 20.40
N SER A 63 22.56 -23.00 20.91
CA SER A 63 23.91 -23.42 20.54
C SER A 63 24.47 -24.57 21.40
N ASN A 64 23.81 -24.94 22.49
CA ASN A 64 24.20 -26.07 23.33
C ASN A 64 23.59 -27.37 22.78
N PRO A 65 24.39 -28.38 22.36
CA PRO A 65 23.88 -29.67 21.91
C PRO A 65 23.05 -30.45 22.94
N GLU A 66 23.18 -30.13 24.23
CA GLU A 66 22.39 -30.75 25.30
C GLU A 66 21.04 -30.04 25.53
N SER A 67 20.82 -28.86 24.94
CA SER A 67 19.54 -28.16 25.01
C SER A 67 18.48 -28.92 24.22
N PRO A 68 17.24 -29.03 24.74
CA PRO A 68 16.12 -29.59 24.00
C PRO A 68 15.76 -28.76 22.75
N LEU A 69 16.24 -27.51 22.65
CA LEU A 69 16.01 -26.62 21.50
C LEU A 69 17.11 -26.72 20.44
N PHE A 70 18.15 -27.53 20.66
CA PHE A 70 19.25 -27.67 19.71
C PHE A 70 18.76 -28.18 18.35
N GLY A 71 18.98 -27.37 17.31
CA GLY A 71 18.52 -27.66 15.95
C GLY A 71 17.01 -27.54 15.72
N LYS A 72 16.24 -27.12 16.73
CA LYS A 72 14.77 -27.04 16.68
C LYS A 72 14.23 -25.62 16.81
N ALA A 73 14.92 -24.77 17.57
CA ALA A 73 14.56 -23.37 17.74
C ALA A 73 15.78 -22.45 17.60
N GLY A 74 15.53 -21.14 17.59
CA GLY A 74 16.50 -20.09 17.37
C GLY A 74 15.91 -18.98 16.53
N ARG A 75 16.64 -18.55 15.49
CA ARG A 75 16.13 -17.53 14.55
C ARG A 75 14.90 -18.07 13.81
N ASN A 76 13.94 -17.19 13.55
CA ASN A 76 12.64 -17.46 12.93
C ASN A 76 11.71 -18.41 13.70
N THR A 77 12.02 -18.76 14.95
CA THR A 77 11.09 -19.53 15.80
C THR A 77 9.84 -18.70 16.10
N PRO A 78 8.62 -19.18 15.81
CA PRO A 78 7.41 -18.46 16.17
C PRO A 78 7.26 -18.32 17.69
N ILE A 79 6.89 -17.11 18.12
CA ILE A 79 6.67 -16.74 19.52
C ILE A 79 5.34 -16.00 19.60
N ARG A 80 4.51 -16.35 20.58
CA ARG A 80 3.30 -15.58 20.88
C ARG A 80 3.16 -15.29 22.37
N ALA A 81 2.56 -14.15 22.69
CA ALA A 81 2.16 -13.80 24.05
C ALA A 81 0.65 -13.65 24.11
N SER A 82 0.04 -14.19 25.16
CA SER A 82 -1.40 -14.16 25.38
C SER A 82 -1.70 -13.73 26.81
N VAL A 83 -2.83 -13.05 27.02
CA VAL A 83 -3.35 -12.69 28.34
C VAL A 83 -4.83 -13.04 28.40
N GLY A 84 -5.26 -13.80 29.41
CA GLY A 84 -6.64 -14.26 29.53
C GLY A 84 -7.10 -15.13 28.35
N GLY A 85 -6.18 -15.85 27.70
CA GLY A 85 -6.44 -16.63 26.49
C GLY A 85 -6.51 -15.82 25.19
N VAL A 86 -6.37 -14.49 25.24
CA VAL A 86 -6.37 -13.61 24.06
C VAL A 86 -4.93 -13.35 23.63
N VAL A 87 -4.61 -13.60 22.35
CA VAL A 87 -3.29 -13.31 21.79
C VAL A 87 -3.08 -11.80 21.73
N ARG A 88 -1.94 -11.32 22.26
CA ARG A 88 -1.56 -9.90 22.30
C ARG A 88 -0.39 -9.59 21.36
N GLY A 89 0.32 -10.62 20.90
CA GLY A 89 1.33 -10.50 19.86
C GLY A 89 1.78 -11.87 19.37
N HIS A 90 1.97 -12.00 18.06
CA HIS A 90 2.44 -13.21 17.39
C HIS A 90 3.51 -12.83 16.36
N VAL A 91 4.74 -13.23 16.61
CA VAL A 91 5.93 -12.78 15.87
C VAL A 91 6.96 -13.91 15.75
N GLN A 92 8.08 -13.66 15.08
CA GLN A 92 9.16 -14.64 14.91
C GLN A 92 10.47 -14.14 15.50
N ALA A 93 11.20 -15.02 16.20
CA ALA A 93 12.45 -14.68 16.88
C ALA A 93 13.49 -14.14 15.91
N SER A 94 13.93 -12.90 16.11
CA SER A 94 14.95 -12.23 15.29
C SER A 94 16.31 -12.22 15.98
N ARG A 95 16.32 -12.22 17.32
CA ARG A 95 17.51 -12.28 18.17
C ARG A 95 17.30 -13.26 19.31
N TRP A 96 18.38 -13.97 19.64
CA TRP A 96 18.43 -14.98 20.68
C TRP A 96 19.79 -14.90 21.38
N GLU A 97 19.85 -14.22 22.52
CA GLU A 97 21.11 -13.87 23.19
C GLU A 97 21.23 -14.53 24.56
N ALA A 98 21.99 -15.61 24.62
CA ALA A 98 22.29 -16.28 25.89
C ALA A 98 23.41 -15.55 26.64
N SER A 99 23.20 -15.29 27.93
CA SER A 99 24.13 -14.62 28.83
C SER A 99 24.15 -15.28 30.21
N GLU A 100 25.24 -15.08 30.94
CA GLU A 100 25.41 -15.64 32.28
C GLU A 100 26.20 -14.71 33.21
N SER A 101 25.93 -14.82 34.50
CA SER A 101 26.74 -14.19 35.53
C SER A 101 28.08 -14.91 35.68
N ARG A 102 29.11 -14.21 36.18
CA ARG A 102 30.45 -14.80 36.41
C ARG A 102 30.45 -16.03 37.34
N TYR A 103 29.39 -16.21 38.13
CA TYR A 103 29.30 -17.25 39.16
C TYR A 103 28.36 -18.39 38.78
N PHE A 104 27.78 -18.37 37.59
CA PHE A 104 26.80 -19.35 37.14
C PHE A 104 27.22 -20.79 37.42
N ARG A 105 28.46 -21.17 37.05
CA ARG A 105 28.99 -22.52 37.27
C ARG A 105 29.43 -22.83 38.70
N ALA A 106 29.62 -21.81 39.53
CA ALA A 106 30.12 -21.99 40.89
C ALA A 106 28.98 -22.16 41.89
N ARG A 107 27.90 -21.37 41.75
CA ARG A 107 26.73 -21.34 42.62
C ARG A 107 25.50 -20.83 41.84
N PRO A 108 24.89 -21.65 40.97
CA PRO A 108 23.73 -21.24 40.21
C PRO A 108 22.57 -20.90 41.16
N LYS A 109 21.90 -19.79 40.88
CA LYS A 109 20.66 -19.31 41.52
C LYS A 109 19.73 -18.83 40.42
N ARG A 110 18.41 -18.81 40.67
CA ARG A 110 17.41 -18.30 39.73
C ARG A 110 17.87 -16.97 39.08
N GLY A 111 18.05 -16.94 37.76
CA GLY A 111 18.53 -15.79 36.99
C GLY A 111 20.06 -15.61 36.96
N SER A 112 20.85 -16.65 37.25
CA SER A 112 22.31 -16.63 37.09
C SER A 112 22.73 -16.84 35.63
N ALA A 113 21.87 -17.39 34.80
CA ALA A 113 21.93 -17.39 33.35
C ALA A 113 20.55 -17.06 32.74
N TRP A 114 20.55 -16.41 31.58
CA TRP A 114 19.34 -15.95 30.91
C TRP A 114 19.50 -15.96 29.39
N VAL A 115 18.36 -15.88 28.69
CA VAL A 115 18.30 -15.63 27.26
C VAL A 115 17.42 -14.41 27.01
N ASP A 116 17.99 -13.38 26.39
CA ASP A 116 17.22 -12.26 25.86
C ASP A 116 16.70 -12.62 24.46
N VAL A 117 15.37 -12.65 24.32
CA VAL A 117 14.71 -12.95 23.05
C VAL A 117 14.04 -11.68 22.54
N GLU A 118 14.36 -11.31 21.30
CA GLU A 118 13.65 -10.26 20.56
C GLU A 118 13.07 -10.88 19.29
N ALA A 119 11.78 -10.69 19.07
CA ALA A 119 11.04 -11.22 17.95
C ALA A 119 10.36 -10.08 17.19
N GLY A 120 10.25 -10.22 15.87
CA GLY A 120 9.64 -9.24 14.98
C GLY A 120 8.56 -9.85 14.10
N GLY A 121 7.62 -8.99 13.68
CA GLY A 121 6.57 -9.32 12.71
C GLY A 121 7.10 -9.50 11.28
N LEU A 122 6.18 -9.73 10.35
CA LEU A 122 6.51 -9.96 8.95
C LEU A 122 7.13 -8.72 8.30
N LEU A 123 6.72 -7.52 8.72
CA LEU A 123 7.33 -6.26 8.24
C LEU A 123 8.84 -6.15 8.56
N GLN A 124 9.34 -6.80 9.62
CA GLN A 124 10.79 -6.84 9.89
C GLN A 124 11.53 -7.59 8.79
N GLN A 125 10.96 -8.70 8.31
CA GLN A 125 11.57 -9.52 7.25
C GLN A 125 11.50 -8.79 5.92
N ILE A 126 10.34 -8.22 5.61
CA ILE A 126 10.14 -7.42 4.40
C ILE A 126 11.13 -6.25 4.34
N GLY A 127 11.37 -5.55 5.46
CA GLY A 127 12.34 -4.45 5.52
C GLY A 127 13.80 -4.87 5.29
N GLN A 128 14.12 -6.16 5.48
CA GLN A 128 15.45 -6.73 5.22
C GLN A 128 15.62 -7.18 3.76
N TRP A 129 14.53 -7.43 3.02
CA TRP A 129 14.62 -7.85 1.62
C TRP A 129 15.11 -6.69 0.75
N LYS A 130 16.21 -6.92 0.04
CA LYS A 130 16.85 -5.95 -0.86
C LYS A 130 16.72 -6.30 -2.33
N GLU A 131 16.22 -7.50 -2.64
CA GLU A 131 15.94 -7.90 -4.00
C GLU A 131 14.73 -7.13 -4.53
N ARG A 132 14.87 -6.54 -5.72
CA ARG A 132 13.76 -5.94 -6.45
C ARG A 132 12.88 -7.06 -6.98
N LEU A 133 11.56 -6.91 -6.85
CA LEU A 133 10.63 -7.80 -7.52
C LEU A 133 10.83 -7.70 -9.03
N GLN A 134 10.72 -8.82 -9.72
CA GLN A 134 10.73 -8.84 -11.19
C GLN A 134 9.56 -8.03 -11.75
N SER A 135 9.62 -7.63 -13.02
CA SER A 135 8.55 -6.86 -13.67
C SER A 135 7.18 -7.58 -13.62
N PRO A 136 6.06 -6.83 -13.67
CA PRO A 136 4.72 -7.42 -13.76
C PRO A 136 4.59 -8.52 -14.82
N ILE A 137 5.11 -8.29 -16.04
CA ILE A 137 5.05 -9.29 -17.13
C ILE A 137 5.80 -10.56 -16.75
N VAL A 138 6.96 -10.45 -16.12
CA VAL A 138 7.76 -11.61 -15.71
C VAL A 138 7.04 -12.41 -14.63
N ARG A 139 6.51 -11.74 -13.59
CA ARG A 139 5.82 -12.43 -12.49
C ARG A 139 4.54 -13.12 -12.96
N ASP A 140 3.72 -12.44 -13.76
CA ASP A 140 2.53 -13.04 -14.38
C ASP A 140 2.90 -14.25 -15.24
N THR A 141 3.93 -14.12 -16.09
CA THR A 141 4.33 -15.21 -16.98
C THR A 141 4.87 -16.42 -16.21
N LEU A 142 5.68 -16.20 -15.16
CA LEU A 142 6.24 -17.28 -14.35
C LEU A 142 5.21 -17.96 -13.42
N SER A 143 4.03 -17.36 -13.22
CA SER A 143 2.93 -18.02 -12.50
C SER A 143 2.36 -19.23 -13.25
N ARG A 144 2.67 -19.35 -14.56
CA ARG A 144 2.16 -20.41 -15.44
C ARG A 144 2.99 -21.68 -15.33
N SER A 145 2.31 -22.81 -15.14
CA SER A 145 2.96 -24.14 -15.02
C SER A 145 3.22 -24.85 -16.36
N ASP A 146 2.70 -24.33 -17.47
CA ASP A 146 2.68 -24.97 -18.79
C ASP A 146 3.60 -24.30 -19.82
N LEU A 147 4.57 -23.50 -19.35
CA LEU A 147 5.56 -22.83 -20.20
C LEU A 147 6.47 -23.83 -20.94
N LEU A 148 6.73 -23.54 -22.21
CA LEU A 148 7.70 -24.24 -23.06
C LEU A 148 9.03 -23.50 -23.19
N GLY A 149 9.05 -22.21 -22.88
CA GLY A 149 10.22 -21.34 -22.94
C GLY A 149 9.78 -19.92 -22.63
N PHE A 150 10.58 -19.15 -21.90
CA PHE A 150 10.33 -17.75 -21.62
C PHE A 150 11.65 -16.97 -21.59
N TRP A 151 11.69 -15.89 -22.36
CA TRP A 151 12.73 -14.88 -22.37
C TRP A 151 12.06 -13.53 -22.12
N SER A 152 12.32 -12.91 -20.97
CA SER A 152 11.79 -11.58 -20.64
C SER A 152 12.31 -10.51 -21.59
N LEU A 153 13.54 -10.67 -22.09
CA LEU A 153 14.30 -9.66 -22.83
C LEU A 153 14.54 -8.37 -22.01
N GLU A 154 14.52 -8.51 -20.69
CA GLU A 154 14.86 -7.45 -19.71
C GLU A 154 16.30 -7.60 -19.22
N ASP A 155 17.14 -8.30 -19.98
CA ASP A 155 18.54 -8.56 -19.65
C ASP A 155 19.35 -7.25 -19.60
N PRO A 156 20.34 -7.13 -18.69
CA PRO A 156 21.20 -5.95 -18.62
C PRO A 156 22.04 -5.79 -19.89
N GLN A 157 22.51 -4.57 -20.15
CA GLN A 157 23.22 -4.21 -21.38
C GLN A 157 24.46 -5.07 -21.68
N ASP A 158 25.11 -5.62 -20.65
CA ASP A 158 26.33 -6.44 -20.74
C ASP A 158 26.06 -7.95 -20.80
N ALA A 159 24.79 -8.39 -20.84
CA ALA A 159 24.45 -9.80 -20.95
C ALA A 159 24.92 -10.39 -22.28
N ALA A 160 25.63 -11.52 -22.20
CA ALA A 160 26.16 -12.24 -23.38
C ALA A 160 25.14 -13.17 -24.06
N TYR A 161 24.02 -13.44 -23.39
CA TYR A 161 22.95 -14.33 -23.81
C TYR A 161 21.62 -13.77 -23.31
N LEU A 162 20.51 -14.20 -23.93
CA LEU A 162 19.18 -13.90 -23.41
C LEU A 162 18.87 -14.88 -22.28
N SER A 163 18.57 -14.38 -21.08
CA SER A 163 18.39 -15.23 -19.91
C SER A 163 17.24 -16.22 -20.09
N ALA A 164 17.45 -17.45 -19.62
CA ALA A 164 16.36 -18.41 -19.45
C ALA A 164 15.52 -17.98 -18.24
N THR A 165 14.45 -17.24 -18.47
CA THR A 165 13.66 -16.67 -17.37
C THR A 165 12.87 -17.73 -16.61
N MET A 166 12.44 -18.81 -17.27
CA MET A 166 11.75 -19.93 -16.62
C MET A 166 12.72 -21.00 -16.06
N PRO A 167 12.41 -21.63 -14.91
CA PRO A 167 13.14 -22.80 -14.42
C PRO A 167 13.19 -23.93 -15.46
N GLY A 168 14.39 -24.48 -15.69
CA GLY A 168 14.60 -25.54 -16.70
C GLY A 168 14.51 -25.05 -18.16
N GLY A 169 14.35 -23.74 -18.39
CA GLY A 169 14.37 -23.13 -19.71
C GLY A 169 15.75 -23.15 -20.37
N LYS A 170 15.79 -22.87 -21.67
CA LYS A 170 17.03 -22.75 -22.44
C LYS A 170 17.40 -21.28 -22.59
N PHE A 171 18.69 -20.96 -22.46
CA PHE A 171 19.20 -19.63 -22.82
C PHE A 171 18.90 -19.33 -24.28
N GLY A 172 18.56 -18.07 -24.55
CA GLY A 172 18.45 -17.55 -25.91
C GLY A 172 19.80 -17.01 -26.37
N ALA A 173 19.87 -16.66 -27.64
CA ALA A 173 21.04 -16.07 -28.26
C ALA A 173 20.66 -14.79 -28.98
N HIS A 174 21.62 -13.89 -29.11
CA HIS A 174 21.53 -12.74 -29.98
C HIS A 174 22.75 -12.66 -30.89
N PHE A 175 22.57 -12.10 -32.09
CA PHE A 175 23.62 -11.97 -33.10
C PHE A 175 23.56 -10.59 -33.75
N GLY A 176 24.70 -10.11 -34.27
CA GLY A 176 24.77 -8.81 -34.92
C GLY A 176 24.56 -7.65 -33.94
N GLU A 177 24.02 -6.55 -34.45
CA GLU A 177 23.72 -5.35 -33.66
C GLU A 177 22.46 -5.56 -32.80
N VAL A 178 22.65 -5.87 -31.53
CA VAL A 178 21.57 -5.97 -30.54
C VAL A 178 21.95 -5.15 -29.32
N THR A 179 21.00 -4.35 -28.82
CA THR A 179 21.12 -3.60 -27.58
C THR A 179 20.15 -4.19 -26.56
N LEU A 180 20.67 -4.68 -25.43
CA LEU A 180 19.87 -5.12 -24.29
C LEU A 180 19.77 -3.98 -23.25
N GLY A 181 18.80 -4.06 -22.34
CA GLY A 181 18.62 -3.06 -21.29
C GLY A 181 18.11 -1.70 -21.80
N SER A 182 17.26 -1.67 -22.83
CA SER A 182 16.67 -0.42 -23.33
C SER A 182 15.57 0.11 -22.39
N ASP A 183 15.58 1.42 -22.15
CA ASP A 183 14.56 2.13 -21.36
C ASP A 183 13.24 2.34 -22.12
N ASP A 184 13.19 2.10 -23.44
CA ASP A 184 11.91 2.06 -24.17
C ASP A 184 11.35 0.65 -24.08
N HIS A 185 10.35 0.48 -23.21
CA HIS A 185 9.73 -0.81 -22.89
C HIS A 185 8.25 -0.59 -22.54
N PRO A 186 7.38 -1.62 -22.61
CA PRO A 186 6.01 -1.47 -22.14
C PRO A 186 6.00 -1.25 -20.62
N ALA A 187 4.94 -0.63 -20.11
CA ALA A 187 4.73 -0.28 -18.70
C ALA A 187 4.93 -1.46 -17.74
N GLY A 188 4.54 -2.67 -18.17
CA GLY A 188 4.69 -3.92 -17.43
C GLY A 188 6.08 -4.55 -17.43
N ALA A 189 7.04 -3.99 -18.16
CA ALA A 189 8.43 -4.46 -18.24
C ALA A 189 9.39 -3.52 -17.50
N SER A 190 10.62 -3.97 -17.25
CA SER A 190 11.70 -3.11 -16.72
C SER A 190 12.80 -2.77 -17.73
N ALA A 191 12.77 -3.39 -18.91
CA ALA A 191 13.65 -3.12 -20.04
C ALA A 191 13.11 -3.81 -21.30
N SER A 192 13.73 -3.54 -22.44
CA SER A 192 13.53 -4.31 -23.66
C SER A 192 14.84 -4.55 -24.43
N ALA A 193 14.77 -5.39 -25.45
CA ALA A 193 15.87 -5.64 -26.37
C ALA A 193 15.60 -4.98 -27.73
N VAL A 194 16.55 -4.19 -28.23
CA VAL A 194 16.50 -3.57 -29.56
C VAL A 194 17.26 -4.43 -30.56
N ALA A 195 16.59 -4.81 -31.64
CA ALA A 195 17.22 -5.49 -32.76
C ALA A 195 17.65 -4.45 -33.82
N GLY A 196 18.93 -4.11 -33.89
CA GLY A 196 19.47 -3.20 -34.90
C GLY A 196 19.44 -3.78 -36.31
N ALA A 197 19.96 -3.06 -37.30
CA ALA A 197 19.89 -3.43 -38.72
C ALA A 197 20.44 -4.84 -39.05
N SER A 198 21.48 -5.28 -38.34
CA SER A 198 22.03 -6.65 -38.46
C SER A 198 21.61 -7.60 -37.32
N GLY A 199 20.84 -7.10 -36.36
CA GLY A 199 20.44 -7.75 -35.12
C GLY A 199 19.47 -8.91 -35.32
N VAL A 200 19.68 -10.00 -34.59
CA VAL A 200 18.74 -11.13 -34.50
C VAL A 200 18.69 -11.61 -33.05
N LEU A 201 17.49 -11.69 -32.49
CA LEU A 201 17.19 -12.35 -31.22
C LEU A 201 16.62 -13.73 -31.53
N THR A 202 16.96 -14.76 -30.75
CA THR A 202 16.41 -16.12 -30.94
C THR A 202 16.43 -16.93 -29.66
N GLY A 203 15.52 -17.90 -29.57
CA GLY A 203 15.48 -18.87 -28.49
C GLY A 203 14.88 -20.20 -28.96
N ARG A 204 15.13 -21.25 -28.16
CA ARG A 204 14.62 -22.60 -28.42
C ARG A 204 13.67 -23.02 -27.32
N PHE A 205 12.49 -23.45 -27.70
CA PHE A 205 11.51 -24.00 -26.77
C PHE A 205 11.88 -25.44 -26.34
N LEU A 206 11.30 -25.86 -25.23
CA LEU A 206 11.26 -27.25 -24.78
C LEU A 206 10.29 -28.04 -25.68
N ALA A 207 10.58 -29.33 -25.85
CA ALA A 207 9.70 -30.20 -26.62
C ALA A 207 8.39 -30.44 -25.84
N SER A 208 7.29 -30.49 -26.57
CA SER A 208 5.96 -30.79 -26.03
C SER A 208 5.27 -31.85 -26.88
N THR A 209 4.32 -32.57 -26.26
CA THR A 209 3.43 -33.53 -26.94
C THR A 209 1.97 -33.08 -26.91
N ALA A 210 1.70 -31.86 -26.45
CA ALA A 210 0.36 -31.30 -26.41
C ALA A 210 -0.24 -31.20 -27.83
N SER A 211 -1.57 -31.20 -27.91
CA SER A 211 -2.33 -31.10 -29.17
C SER A 211 -2.54 -29.66 -29.66
N GLY A 212 -1.88 -28.69 -29.02
CA GLY A 212 -1.92 -27.28 -29.37
C GLY A 212 -0.88 -26.50 -28.58
N TYR A 213 -0.75 -25.23 -28.90
CA TYR A 213 0.14 -24.32 -28.22
C TYR A 213 -0.35 -22.87 -28.36
N GLN A 214 0.17 -22.01 -27.50
CA GLN A 214 0.14 -20.57 -27.71
C GLN A 214 1.57 -20.02 -27.72
N LEU A 215 1.84 -19.09 -28.64
CA LEU A 215 3.08 -18.31 -28.66
C LEU A 215 2.75 -16.84 -28.48
N THR A 216 3.51 -16.16 -27.61
CA THR A 216 3.34 -14.75 -27.29
C THR A 216 4.68 -14.02 -27.44
N PHE A 217 4.64 -12.82 -28.01
CA PHE A 217 5.76 -11.87 -28.04
C PHE A 217 5.23 -10.45 -27.94
N SER A 218 6.03 -9.50 -27.47
CA SER A 218 5.67 -8.07 -27.48
C SER A 218 6.71 -7.29 -28.27
N ALA A 219 6.26 -6.33 -29.06
CA ALA A 219 7.16 -5.51 -29.87
C ALA A 219 6.64 -4.09 -30.09
N LYS A 220 7.57 -3.17 -30.32
CA LYS A 220 7.35 -1.82 -30.80
C LYS A 220 8.21 -1.60 -32.04
N LEU A 221 7.57 -1.26 -33.16
CA LEU A 221 8.25 -1.12 -34.45
C LEU A 221 8.80 0.31 -34.59
N ALA A 222 10.07 0.47 -34.97
CA ALA A 222 10.68 1.78 -35.18
C ALA A 222 10.42 2.37 -36.58
N ALA A 223 10.03 1.53 -37.54
CA ALA A 223 9.90 1.92 -38.93
C ALA A 223 8.56 2.61 -39.23
N THR A 224 8.60 3.64 -40.08
CA THR A 224 7.37 4.12 -40.75
C THR A 224 6.84 3.04 -41.69
N LEU A 225 5.63 2.56 -41.42
CA LEU A 225 5.05 1.47 -42.17
C LEU A 225 4.63 1.90 -43.58
N THR A 226 4.84 1.01 -44.55
CA THR A 226 4.46 1.17 -45.96
C THR A 226 3.45 0.09 -46.36
N ALA A 227 2.93 0.16 -47.59
CA ALA A 227 1.97 -0.83 -48.09
C ALA A 227 2.54 -2.26 -48.22
N ALA A 228 3.86 -2.42 -48.26
CA ALA A 228 4.49 -3.73 -48.35
C ALA A 228 4.46 -4.46 -47.01
N TYR A 229 4.07 -5.75 -47.04
CA TYR A 229 4.20 -6.62 -45.88
C TYR A 229 5.67 -6.92 -45.60
N GLN A 230 6.07 -6.77 -44.34
CA GLN A 230 7.36 -7.22 -43.83
C GLN A 230 7.15 -8.08 -42.59
N GLU A 231 8.00 -9.09 -42.44
CA GLU A 231 7.99 -9.95 -41.26
C GLU A 231 8.53 -9.20 -40.03
N ILE A 232 7.87 -9.40 -38.90
CA ILE A 232 8.26 -8.84 -37.60
C ILE A 232 8.62 -9.94 -36.59
N PHE A 233 8.14 -11.16 -36.79
CA PHE A 233 8.44 -12.29 -35.92
C PHE A 233 8.24 -13.61 -36.64
N ARG A 234 9.07 -14.61 -36.30
CA ARG A 234 8.98 -15.95 -36.89
C ARG A 234 9.26 -17.04 -35.89
N TRP A 235 8.61 -18.19 -36.11
CA TRP A 235 8.99 -19.43 -35.45
C TRP A 235 8.87 -20.62 -36.40
N THR A 236 9.52 -21.72 -36.01
CA THR A 236 9.41 -23.03 -36.69
C THR A 236 8.73 -24.00 -35.74
N ASP A 237 7.85 -24.85 -36.27
CA ASP A 237 7.21 -25.91 -35.49
C ASP A 237 7.85 -27.30 -35.71
N SER A 238 7.48 -28.27 -34.88
CA SER A 238 7.98 -29.65 -34.95
C SER A 238 7.49 -30.44 -36.16
N ALA A 239 6.53 -29.90 -36.94
CA ALA A 239 6.13 -30.44 -38.24
C ALA A 239 6.99 -29.86 -39.39
N GLY A 240 7.97 -29.01 -39.08
CA GLY A 240 8.86 -28.37 -40.05
C GLY A 240 8.24 -27.14 -40.71
N ARG A 241 7.09 -26.65 -40.23
CA ARG A 241 6.45 -25.45 -40.81
C ARG A 241 7.11 -24.19 -40.30
N ILE A 242 7.21 -23.20 -41.15
CA ILE A 242 7.68 -21.86 -40.79
C ILE A 242 6.47 -20.94 -40.70
N TRP A 243 6.30 -20.31 -39.55
CA TRP A 243 5.26 -19.34 -39.30
C TRP A 243 5.88 -17.94 -39.27
N ALA A 244 5.28 -17.02 -40.01
CA ALA A 244 5.71 -15.63 -40.10
C ALA A 244 4.56 -14.71 -39.72
N TRP A 245 4.80 -13.84 -38.73
CA TRP A 245 3.95 -12.70 -38.43
C TRP A 245 4.46 -11.51 -39.26
N GLU A 246 3.60 -10.99 -40.13
CA GLU A 246 3.88 -9.88 -41.03
C GLU A 246 2.96 -8.70 -40.70
N THR A 247 3.40 -7.48 -41.04
CA THR A 247 2.55 -6.29 -41.01
C THR A 247 2.84 -5.42 -42.22
N ASN A 248 1.87 -4.62 -42.64
CA ASN A 248 2.07 -3.45 -43.50
C ASN A 248 1.53 -2.21 -42.76
N ASN A 249 1.11 -1.16 -43.47
CA ASN A 249 0.53 0.05 -42.89
C ASN A 249 -0.98 -0.03 -42.54
N THR A 250 -1.65 -1.17 -42.79
CA THR A 250 -3.12 -1.32 -42.62
C THR A 250 -3.53 -2.61 -41.89
N ASP A 251 -2.77 -3.69 -42.08
CA ASP A 251 -3.14 -5.03 -41.65
C ASP A 251 -1.95 -5.79 -41.03
N PHE A 252 -2.28 -6.68 -40.10
CA PHE A 252 -1.44 -7.83 -39.77
C PHE A 252 -1.71 -8.97 -40.74
N ALA A 253 -0.69 -9.76 -41.05
CA ALA A 253 -0.81 -10.97 -41.84
C ALA A 253 -0.03 -12.13 -41.22
N TRP A 254 -0.50 -13.34 -41.46
CA TRP A 254 0.14 -14.58 -41.03
C TRP A 254 0.37 -15.44 -42.25
N ARG A 255 1.64 -15.81 -42.46
CA ARG A 255 2.03 -16.71 -43.53
C ARG A 255 2.64 -17.96 -42.95
N ILE A 256 2.16 -19.10 -43.45
CA ILE A 256 2.62 -20.42 -43.02
C ILE A 256 3.25 -21.09 -44.24
N TYR A 257 4.49 -21.53 -44.10
CA TYR A 257 5.21 -22.28 -45.12
C TYR A 257 5.43 -23.73 -44.69
N ASP A 258 5.55 -24.63 -45.65
CA ASP A 258 6.13 -25.95 -45.40
C ASP A 258 7.66 -25.87 -45.26
N ALA A 259 8.29 -27.03 -45.01
CA ALA A 259 9.74 -27.12 -44.82
C ALA A 259 10.55 -26.77 -46.09
N ASP A 260 9.92 -26.84 -47.27
CA ASP A 260 10.53 -26.54 -48.56
C ASP A 260 10.32 -25.06 -48.98
N GLY A 261 9.56 -24.29 -48.18
CA GLY A 261 9.29 -22.88 -48.39
C GLY A 261 8.03 -22.58 -49.22
N SER A 262 7.19 -23.58 -49.50
CA SER A 262 5.90 -23.37 -50.19
C SER A 262 4.86 -22.84 -49.20
N THR A 263 4.04 -21.87 -49.62
CA THR A 263 2.97 -21.34 -48.76
C THR A 263 1.84 -22.36 -48.59
N LEU A 264 1.57 -22.73 -47.34
CA LEU A 264 0.45 -23.57 -46.92
C LEU A 264 -0.81 -22.75 -46.66
N ASP A 265 -0.65 -21.56 -46.08
CA ASP A 265 -1.74 -20.61 -45.84
C ASP A 265 -1.22 -19.17 -45.75
N TYR A 266 -2.07 -18.21 -46.11
CA TYR A 266 -1.81 -16.79 -45.99
C TYR A 266 -3.11 -16.04 -45.72
N GLN A 267 -3.21 -15.41 -44.56
CA GLN A 267 -4.39 -14.63 -44.15
C GLN A 267 -3.96 -13.29 -43.58
N SER A 268 -4.86 -12.31 -43.64
CA SER A 268 -4.68 -11.01 -43.01
C SER A 268 -5.92 -10.55 -42.24
N SER A 269 -5.72 -9.57 -41.36
CA SER A 269 -6.76 -8.84 -40.62
C SER A 269 -6.29 -7.41 -40.37
N SER A 270 -7.24 -6.46 -40.43
CA SER A 270 -6.95 -5.04 -40.17
C SER A 270 -6.37 -4.81 -38.77
N HIS A 271 -5.47 -3.84 -38.64
CA HIS A 271 -5.00 -3.32 -37.36
C HIS A 271 -6.14 -2.80 -36.47
N ASN A 272 -7.31 -2.56 -37.04
CA ASN A 272 -8.49 -2.06 -36.33
C ASN A 272 -8.26 -0.70 -35.63
N GLY A 273 -7.42 0.14 -36.22
CA GLY A 273 -7.11 1.49 -35.73
C GLY A 273 -6.03 1.56 -34.65
N PHE A 274 -5.42 0.44 -34.25
CA PHE A 274 -4.30 0.46 -33.30
C PHE A 274 -3.02 1.01 -33.93
N ASP A 275 -2.26 1.77 -33.14
CA ASP A 275 -0.95 2.27 -33.54
C ASP A 275 0.11 1.18 -33.42
N VAL A 276 0.51 0.64 -34.56
CA VAL A 276 1.57 -0.38 -34.71
C VAL A 276 2.98 0.15 -34.46
N GLY A 277 3.15 1.47 -34.35
CA GLY A 277 4.39 2.10 -33.84
C GLY A 277 4.45 2.16 -32.31
N GLY A 278 3.35 1.85 -31.61
CA GLY A 278 3.30 1.69 -30.17
C GLY A 278 3.69 0.28 -29.70
N TRP A 279 3.71 0.07 -28.38
CA TRP A 279 3.91 -1.25 -27.80
C TRP A 279 2.66 -2.11 -28.02
N ILE A 280 2.85 -3.22 -28.72
CA ILE A 280 1.81 -4.22 -28.94
C ILE A 280 2.27 -5.57 -28.40
N ARG A 281 1.39 -6.22 -27.64
CA ARG A 281 1.52 -7.62 -27.27
C ARG A 281 0.76 -8.49 -28.25
N TYR A 282 1.47 -9.44 -28.84
CA TYR A 282 0.97 -10.37 -29.84
C TYR A 282 0.88 -11.76 -29.23
N TRP A 283 -0.20 -12.47 -29.51
CA TRP A 283 -0.20 -13.92 -29.35
C TRP A 283 -0.88 -14.63 -30.49
N ILE A 284 -0.59 -15.92 -30.63
CA ILE A 284 -1.28 -16.82 -31.53
C ILE A 284 -1.51 -18.14 -30.83
N ARG A 285 -2.77 -18.55 -30.73
CA ARG A 285 -3.16 -19.89 -30.30
C ARG A 285 -3.33 -20.78 -31.51
N VAL A 286 -2.86 -22.03 -31.43
CA VAL A 286 -2.98 -23.02 -32.50
C VAL A 286 -3.56 -24.31 -31.95
N THR A 287 -4.65 -24.78 -32.55
CA THR A 287 -5.36 -26.02 -32.20
C THR A 287 -5.66 -26.84 -33.45
N VAL A 288 -6.00 -28.12 -33.28
CA VAL A 288 -6.40 -29.00 -34.39
C VAL A 288 -7.66 -29.78 -34.02
N SER A 289 -8.60 -29.85 -34.97
CA SER A 289 -9.80 -30.69 -34.85
C SER A 289 -10.24 -31.16 -36.23
N GLY A 290 -10.55 -32.45 -36.37
CA GLY A 290 -11.18 -32.98 -37.58
C GLY A 290 -10.40 -32.80 -38.89
N GLY A 291 -9.07 -32.65 -38.85
CA GLY A 291 -8.24 -32.39 -40.04
C GLY A 291 -8.13 -30.90 -40.42
N THR A 292 -8.60 -30.02 -39.54
CA THR A 292 -8.46 -28.57 -39.66
C THR A 292 -7.57 -28.06 -38.53
N ILE A 293 -6.52 -27.33 -38.90
CA ILE A 293 -5.76 -26.53 -37.95
C ILE A 293 -6.44 -25.17 -37.86
N THR A 294 -6.77 -24.76 -36.64
CA THR A 294 -7.30 -23.44 -36.33
C THR A 294 -6.20 -22.65 -35.66
N TYR A 295 -5.95 -21.43 -36.15
CA TYR A 295 -5.07 -20.49 -35.47
C TYR A 295 -5.79 -19.18 -35.21
N GLU A 296 -5.55 -18.66 -34.01
CA GLU A 296 -6.27 -17.53 -33.44
C GLU A 296 -5.25 -16.48 -33.00
N PRO A 297 -4.85 -15.60 -33.94
CA PRO A 297 -3.98 -14.50 -33.61
C PRO A 297 -4.76 -13.41 -32.86
N PHE A 298 -4.08 -12.75 -31.95
CA PHE A 298 -4.57 -11.63 -31.16
C PHE A 298 -3.45 -10.61 -30.98
N TRP A 299 -3.83 -9.35 -30.91
CA TRP A 299 -2.92 -8.26 -30.61
C TRP A 299 -3.61 -7.28 -29.67
N TYR A 300 -2.85 -6.83 -28.66
CA TYR A 300 -3.26 -5.86 -27.66
C TYR A 300 -2.33 -4.66 -27.73
N ALA A 301 -2.89 -3.49 -27.97
CA ALA A 301 -2.16 -2.24 -27.88
C ALA A 301 -2.21 -1.73 -26.43
N GLU A 302 -1.03 -1.40 -25.89
CA GLU A 302 -0.84 -0.91 -24.52
C GLU A 302 -1.85 0.21 -24.18
N GLY A 303 -2.59 0.04 -23.08
CA GLY A 303 -3.57 1.01 -22.59
C GLY A 303 -4.79 1.29 -23.48
N ALA A 304 -4.98 0.56 -24.59
CA ALA A 304 -6.09 0.80 -25.51
C ALA A 304 -7.10 -0.37 -25.57
N GLY A 305 -6.62 -1.59 -25.78
CA GLY A 305 -7.45 -2.77 -25.97
C GLY A 305 -6.86 -3.77 -26.96
N GLY A 306 -7.54 -4.90 -27.15
CA GLY A 306 -7.08 -5.95 -28.03
C GLY A 306 -8.15 -6.53 -28.94
N VAL A 307 -7.70 -7.07 -30.06
CA VAL A 307 -8.54 -7.67 -31.10
C VAL A 307 -7.88 -8.97 -31.55
N GLY A 308 -8.72 -9.96 -31.85
CA GLY A 308 -8.26 -11.21 -32.44
C GLY A 308 -9.03 -11.58 -33.70
N ALA A 309 -8.54 -12.61 -34.36
CA ALA A 309 -9.21 -13.26 -35.47
C ALA A 309 -9.17 -14.78 -35.28
N THR A 310 -10.03 -15.50 -36.01
CA THR A 310 -9.96 -16.95 -36.12
C THR A 310 -9.75 -17.30 -37.58
N LYS A 311 -8.71 -18.09 -37.86
CA LYS A 311 -8.32 -18.52 -39.20
C LYS A 311 -8.10 -20.02 -39.20
N THR A 312 -8.16 -20.64 -40.38
CA THR A 312 -8.09 -22.09 -40.51
C THR A 312 -7.39 -22.51 -41.79
N PHE A 313 -6.66 -23.61 -41.75
CA PHE A 313 -6.16 -24.30 -42.94
C PHE A 313 -6.16 -25.82 -42.73
N ALA A 314 -5.99 -26.58 -43.82
CA ALA A 314 -6.02 -28.04 -43.77
C ALA A 314 -4.77 -28.60 -43.07
N GLY A 315 -4.96 -29.49 -42.10
CA GLY A 315 -3.87 -30.16 -41.40
C GLY A 315 -4.33 -31.04 -40.24
N THR A 316 -3.60 -32.12 -39.97
CA THR A 316 -3.97 -33.14 -38.98
C THR A 316 -3.18 -33.07 -37.67
N ALA A 317 -2.16 -32.21 -37.60
CA ALA A 317 -1.35 -32.00 -36.39
C ALA A 317 -0.91 -30.53 -36.31
N THR A 318 -1.02 -29.92 -35.12
CA THR A 318 -0.61 -28.54 -34.87
C THR A 318 0.90 -28.33 -35.03
N GLY A 319 1.70 -29.38 -34.76
CA GLY A 319 3.10 -29.19 -34.42
C GLY A 319 3.25 -28.51 -33.05
N GLN A 320 4.49 -28.28 -32.64
CA GLN A 320 4.85 -27.56 -31.42
C GLN A 320 5.98 -26.57 -31.74
N PRO A 321 5.98 -25.35 -31.19
CA PRO A 321 6.99 -24.35 -31.50
C PRO A 321 8.36 -24.86 -31.04
N THR A 322 9.38 -24.69 -31.87
CA THR A 322 10.74 -25.22 -31.62
C THR A 322 11.76 -24.11 -31.48
N ILE A 323 11.78 -23.17 -32.42
CA ILE A 323 12.73 -22.05 -32.47
C ILE A 323 11.94 -20.82 -32.86
N TRP A 324 12.18 -19.70 -32.18
CA TRP A 324 11.71 -18.39 -32.59
C TRP A 324 12.90 -17.49 -32.96
N LEU A 325 12.67 -16.50 -33.81
CA LEU A 325 13.65 -15.45 -34.09
C LEU A 325 12.97 -14.14 -34.50
N THR A 326 13.67 -13.03 -34.28
CA THR A 326 13.35 -11.75 -34.91
C THR A 326 13.98 -11.71 -36.31
N PRO A 327 13.20 -11.42 -37.36
CA PRO A 327 13.73 -11.40 -38.72
C PRO A 327 14.56 -10.14 -38.96
N ARG A 328 15.28 -10.10 -40.10
CA ARG A 328 15.97 -8.88 -40.57
C ARG A 328 15.18 -8.30 -41.73
N THR A 329 14.24 -7.41 -41.41
CA THR A 329 13.38 -6.71 -42.36
C THR A 329 13.40 -5.22 -42.06
N THR A 330 12.84 -4.42 -42.97
CA THR A 330 12.71 -2.98 -42.74
C THR A 330 11.92 -2.64 -41.48
N TYR A 331 10.95 -3.46 -41.06
CA TYR A 331 10.11 -3.17 -39.89
C TYR A 331 10.66 -3.73 -38.59
N SER A 332 11.54 -4.74 -38.65
CA SER A 332 12.20 -5.27 -37.46
C SER A 332 13.54 -4.59 -37.15
N THR A 333 14.10 -3.81 -38.08
CA THR A 333 15.26 -2.94 -37.83
C THR A 333 14.93 -1.86 -36.81
N ASP A 334 15.78 -1.76 -35.79
CA ASP A 334 15.66 -0.89 -34.62
C ASP A 334 14.36 -1.07 -33.82
N ALA A 335 13.66 -2.19 -34.04
CA ALA A 335 12.46 -2.53 -33.28
C ALA A 335 12.82 -3.05 -31.89
N ASN A 336 11.99 -2.69 -30.91
CA ASN A 336 12.12 -3.16 -29.54
C ASN A 336 11.27 -4.42 -29.35
N TYR A 337 11.80 -5.40 -28.63
CA TYR A 337 11.12 -6.64 -28.28
C TYR A 337 11.17 -6.87 -26.77
N CYS A 338 10.05 -7.34 -26.23
CA CYS A 338 9.90 -7.70 -24.83
C CYS A 338 9.08 -9.00 -24.72
N ALA A 339 9.41 -9.83 -23.73
CA ALA A 339 8.66 -11.01 -23.32
C ALA A 339 8.22 -11.95 -24.45
N VAL A 340 9.10 -12.90 -24.79
CA VAL A 340 8.79 -13.99 -25.72
C VAL A 340 8.59 -15.29 -24.94
N TYR A 341 7.44 -15.92 -25.09
CA TYR A 341 7.20 -17.26 -24.52
C TYR A 341 6.25 -18.09 -25.37
N ALA A 342 6.25 -19.38 -25.11
CA ALA A 342 5.22 -20.28 -25.59
C ALA A 342 4.75 -21.19 -24.46
N ARG A 343 3.53 -21.69 -24.57
CA ARG A 343 2.90 -22.57 -23.58
C ARG A 343 2.14 -23.71 -24.23
N ALA A 344 2.08 -24.84 -23.54
CA ALA A 344 1.32 -26.03 -23.93
C ALA A 344 -0.17 -25.93 -23.55
N ALA A 345 -0.80 -24.77 -23.78
CA ALA A 345 -2.22 -24.55 -23.52
C ALA A 345 -3.05 -24.51 -24.80
N THR A 346 -4.35 -24.75 -24.62
CA THR A 346 -5.39 -24.60 -25.63
C THR A 346 -6.57 -23.73 -25.17
N GLY A 347 -6.54 -23.20 -23.94
CA GLY A 347 -7.51 -22.23 -23.43
C GLY A 347 -7.16 -20.79 -23.80
N ASP A 348 -8.10 -19.86 -23.60
CA ASP A 348 -7.84 -18.42 -23.76
C ASP A 348 -6.97 -17.92 -22.61
N GLU A 349 -6.14 -16.91 -22.88
CA GLU A 349 -5.53 -16.13 -21.81
C GLU A 349 -6.57 -15.18 -21.22
N GLY A 350 -6.62 -15.16 -19.88
CA GLY A 350 -7.49 -14.26 -19.14
C GLY A 350 -7.03 -12.80 -19.23
N PRO A 351 -7.83 -11.86 -18.70
CA PRO A 351 -7.52 -10.44 -18.73
C PRO A 351 -6.21 -10.08 -17.99
N ASP A 352 -5.76 -10.91 -17.05
CA ASP A 352 -4.58 -10.68 -16.21
C ASP A 352 -3.30 -10.45 -17.02
N VAL A 353 -3.17 -11.07 -18.19
CA VAL A 353 -1.99 -10.92 -19.05
C VAL A 353 -1.88 -9.50 -19.61
N PHE A 354 -3.01 -8.87 -19.89
CA PHE A 354 -3.06 -7.48 -20.36
C PHE A 354 -2.81 -6.52 -19.21
N LEU A 355 -3.40 -6.79 -18.05
CA LEU A 355 -3.13 -6.01 -16.84
C LEU A 355 -1.63 -6.04 -16.51
N ALA A 356 -0.98 -7.21 -16.58
CA ALA A 356 0.46 -7.30 -16.39
C ALA A 356 1.25 -6.55 -17.46
N PHE A 357 0.82 -6.57 -18.73
CA PHE A 357 1.46 -5.82 -19.82
C PHE A 357 1.40 -4.30 -19.63
N ASP A 358 0.27 -3.79 -19.12
CA ASP A 358 0.07 -2.38 -18.78
C ASP A 358 0.64 -2.01 -17.39
N GLY A 359 1.36 -2.94 -16.74
CA GLY A 359 1.94 -2.75 -15.41
C GLY A 359 0.90 -2.55 -14.31
N HIS A 360 -0.28 -3.15 -14.46
CA HIS A 360 -1.44 -3.03 -13.57
C HIS A 360 -1.87 -1.58 -13.34
N ALA A 361 -1.71 -0.71 -14.34
CA ALA A 361 -2.22 0.65 -14.30
C ALA A 361 -3.73 0.66 -13.98
N SER A 362 -4.17 1.63 -13.19
CA SER A 362 -5.54 1.78 -12.68
C SER A 362 -5.99 0.71 -11.67
N GLU A 363 -5.13 -0.21 -11.24
CA GLU A 363 -5.44 -1.12 -10.15
C GLU A 363 -5.59 -0.35 -8.83
N PRO A 364 -6.70 -0.52 -8.07
CA PRO A 364 -6.85 0.12 -6.76
C PRO A 364 -5.75 -0.31 -5.77
N ALA A 365 -5.26 0.63 -4.97
CA ALA A 365 -4.16 0.40 -4.02
C ALA A 365 -4.37 -0.80 -3.08
N GLY A 366 -5.61 -1.02 -2.62
CA GLY A 366 -5.99 -2.17 -1.80
C GLY A 366 -5.82 -3.51 -2.53
N TRP A 367 -6.29 -3.59 -3.78
CA TRP A 367 -6.14 -4.80 -4.60
C TRP A 367 -4.69 -5.04 -5.01
N ARG A 368 -3.93 -3.97 -5.30
CA ARG A 368 -2.49 -4.08 -5.56
C ARG A 368 -1.73 -4.68 -4.38
N PHE A 369 -2.03 -4.23 -3.17
CA PHE A 369 -1.47 -4.81 -1.94
C PHE A 369 -1.78 -6.30 -1.85
N GLY A 370 -3.06 -6.69 -1.93
CA GLY A 370 -3.48 -8.09 -1.81
C GLY A 370 -2.88 -8.99 -2.89
N ARG A 371 -2.83 -8.52 -4.14
CA ARG A 371 -2.24 -9.27 -5.26
C ARG A 371 -0.76 -9.55 -5.04
N ILE A 372 0.05 -8.52 -4.74
CA ILE A 372 1.50 -8.68 -4.58
C ILE A 372 1.81 -9.57 -3.37
N MET A 373 1.07 -9.42 -2.27
CA MET A 373 1.26 -10.27 -1.10
C MET A 373 0.90 -11.74 -1.41
N THR A 374 -0.15 -11.98 -2.21
CA THR A 374 -0.53 -13.31 -2.69
C THR A 374 0.50 -13.91 -3.65
N GLU A 375 1.01 -13.13 -4.60
CA GLU A 375 2.08 -13.54 -5.54
C GLU A 375 3.33 -14.03 -4.79
N LEU A 376 3.63 -13.43 -3.64
CA LEU A 376 4.78 -13.77 -2.80
C LEU A 376 4.48 -14.85 -1.74
N GLY A 377 3.25 -15.37 -1.68
CA GLY A 377 2.84 -16.37 -0.69
C GLY A 377 2.84 -15.86 0.75
N LEU A 378 2.63 -14.57 0.96
CA LEU A 378 2.60 -13.92 2.28
C LEU A 378 1.18 -13.82 2.80
N ASN A 379 0.99 -13.95 4.11
CA ASN A 379 -0.32 -13.74 4.73
C ASN A 379 -0.60 -12.24 4.83
N TRP A 380 -1.82 -11.84 4.47
CA TRP A 380 -2.24 -10.45 4.50
C TRP A 380 -3.73 -10.29 4.84
N ASP A 381 -4.12 -9.13 5.36
CA ASP A 381 -5.52 -8.70 5.52
C ASP A 381 -5.71 -7.24 5.08
N PHE A 382 -6.97 -6.81 4.93
CA PHE A 382 -7.30 -5.39 4.81
C PHE A 382 -8.41 -4.97 5.78
N ILE A 383 -8.41 -3.69 6.13
CA ILE A 383 -9.51 -3.04 6.86
C ILE A 383 -10.01 -1.88 6.00
N GLY A 384 -11.25 -1.99 5.53
CA GLY A 384 -11.87 -1.02 4.63
C GLY A 384 -12.40 -1.67 3.36
N ASP A 385 -12.82 -0.82 2.42
CA ASP A 385 -13.26 -1.26 1.10
C ASP A 385 -12.13 -1.05 0.08
N PRO A 386 -11.51 -2.12 -0.47
CA PRO A 386 -10.43 -1.98 -1.43
C PRO A 386 -10.89 -1.39 -2.78
N ASP A 387 -12.19 -1.48 -3.13
CA ASP A 387 -12.72 -0.90 -4.37
C ASP A 387 -12.77 0.63 -4.33
N LEU A 388 -12.81 1.22 -3.13
CA LEU A 388 -12.80 2.67 -2.90
C LEU A 388 -11.39 3.25 -2.69
N SER A 389 -10.35 2.43 -2.85
CA SER A 389 -8.96 2.89 -2.73
C SER A 389 -8.46 3.58 -4.00
N GLU A 390 -7.41 4.39 -3.85
CA GLU A 390 -6.86 5.18 -4.95
C GLU A 390 -6.41 4.27 -6.12
N PRO A 391 -6.91 4.50 -7.36
CA PRO A 391 -6.39 3.84 -8.55
C PRO A 391 -4.92 4.22 -8.78
N MET A 392 -4.04 3.23 -8.80
CA MET A 392 -2.61 3.47 -8.84
C MET A 392 -2.04 3.51 -10.26
N GLY A 393 -0.95 4.25 -10.41
CA GLY A 393 -0.16 4.31 -11.64
C GLY A 393 0.55 2.99 -11.94
N VAL A 394 1.39 2.97 -12.98
CA VAL A 394 2.15 1.77 -13.40
C VAL A 394 2.97 1.20 -12.25
N GLN A 395 2.84 -0.10 -12.00
CA GLN A 395 3.66 -0.83 -11.03
C GLN A 395 5.04 -1.13 -11.60
N ARG A 396 6.09 -0.66 -10.91
CA ARG A 396 7.48 -0.92 -11.29
C ARG A 396 8.07 -2.14 -10.58
N ALA A 397 9.17 -2.63 -11.13
CA ALA A 397 10.06 -3.56 -10.46
C ALA A 397 10.80 -2.83 -9.33
N GLU A 398 10.37 -2.99 -8.08
CA GLU A 398 11.06 -2.43 -6.91
C GLU A 398 11.09 -3.44 -5.75
N THR A 399 11.83 -3.12 -4.69
CA THR A 399 11.76 -3.95 -3.47
C THR A 399 10.35 -3.91 -2.89
N LEU A 400 9.91 -4.99 -2.24
CA LEU A 400 8.57 -5.04 -1.62
C LEU A 400 8.37 -3.88 -0.63
N ALA A 401 9.39 -3.50 0.14
CA ALA A 401 9.31 -2.39 1.08
C ALA A 401 9.07 -1.02 0.40
N GLU A 402 9.62 -0.81 -0.80
CA GLU A 402 9.35 0.39 -1.61
C GLU A 402 7.92 0.37 -2.15
N ILE A 403 7.47 -0.77 -2.67
CA ILE A 403 6.11 -0.93 -3.22
C ILE A 403 5.05 -0.72 -2.14
N LEU A 404 5.23 -1.32 -0.96
CA LEU A 404 4.31 -1.13 0.16
C LEU A 404 4.27 0.33 0.63
N ARG A 405 5.41 1.04 0.57
CA ARG A 405 5.44 2.47 0.89
C ARG A 405 4.70 3.30 -0.15
N GLU A 406 4.91 3.04 -1.43
CA GLU A 406 4.22 3.72 -2.53
C GLU A 406 2.70 3.52 -2.44
N ILE A 407 2.25 2.29 -2.15
CA ILE A 407 0.84 1.97 -1.89
C ILE A 407 0.31 2.79 -0.70
N ARG A 408 1.03 2.77 0.42
CA ARG A 408 0.63 3.47 1.65
C ARG A 408 0.53 4.98 1.44
N ASP A 409 1.51 5.57 0.78
CA ASP A 409 1.61 7.03 0.61
C ASP A 409 0.63 7.54 -0.46
N THR A 410 0.30 6.72 -1.46
CA THR A 410 -0.74 7.04 -2.45
C THR A 410 -2.14 6.99 -1.82
N GLU A 411 -2.42 5.96 -1.03
CA GLU A 411 -3.72 5.78 -0.37
C GLU A 411 -3.86 6.67 0.88
N ASP A 412 -2.76 7.05 1.54
CA ASP A 412 -2.72 7.55 2.91
C ASP A 412 -3.31 6.56 3.95
N GLY A 413 -3.00 5.27 3.75
CA GLY A 413 -3.40 4.17 4.64
C GLY A 413 -2.37 3.84 5.73
N LEU A 414 -2.65 2.81 6.53
CA LEU A 414 -1.76 2.27 7.55
C LEU A 414 -1.41 0.82 7.23
N ILE A 415 -0.12 0.49 7.21
CA ILE A 415 0.38 -0.89 7.03
C ILE A 415 1.06 -1.31 8.32
N PHE A 416 0.61 -2.41 8.92
CA PHE A 416 1.10 -2.91 10.21
C PHE A 416 0.98 -4.43 10.32
N ASP A 417 1.71 -5.07 11.24
CA ASP A 417 1.57 -6.51 11.49
C ASP A 417 0.32 -6.83 12.33
N ALA A 418 -0.34 -7.95 12.03
CA ALA A 418 -1.49 -8.46 12.78
C ALA A 418 -1.13 -8.81 14.24
N VAL A 419 -2.14 -8.82 15.12
CA VAL A 419 -1.93 -9.13 16.55
C VAL A 419 -1.78 -10.64 16.80
N ASP A 420 -2.50 -11.45 16.04
CA ASP A 420 -2.76 -12.87 16.27
C ASP A 420 -2.11 -13.79 15.22
N GLY A 421 -1.42 -13.22 14.22
CA GLY A 421 -0.79 -13.95 13.14
C GLY A 421 0.49 -13.31 12.62
N VAL A 422 1.36 -14.12 12.00
CA VAL A 422 2.45 -13.62 11.16
C VAL A 422 1.84 -13.20 9.82
N GLN A 423 1.33 -11.98 9.79
CA GLN A 423 0.49 -11.43 8.72
C GLN A 423 0.60 -9.90 8.72
N VAL A 424 0.49 -9.29 7.54
CA VAL A 424 0.46 -7.82 7.38
C VAL A 424 -0.96 -7.36 7.09
N VAL A 425 -1.43 -6.35 7.80
CA VAL A 425 -2.73 -5.72 7.62
C VAL A 425 -2.55 -4.37 6.93
N PHE A 426 -3.37 -4.11 5.91
CA PHE A 426 -3.49 -2.79 5.30
C PHE A 426 -4.84 -2.14 5.64
N MET A 427 -4.82 -1.15 6.52
CA MET A 427 -6.00 -0.31 6.75
C MET A 427 -6.02 0.81 5.71
N LEU A 428 -7.09 0.82 4.90
CA LEU A 428 -7.31 1.80 3.85
C LEU A 428 -7.73 3.15 4.43
N ARG A 429 -7.53 4.24 3.68
CA ARG A 429 -7.91 5.59 4.13
C ARG A 429 -9.41 5.69 4.38
N ASN A 430 -10.22 5.05 3.54
CA ASN A 430 -11.68 5.03 3.69
C ASN A 430 -12.14 4.42 5.03
N ALA A 431 -11.39 3.48 5.61
CA ALA A 431 -11.73 2.87 6.90
C ALA A 431 -11.40 3.73 8.11
N ARG A 432 -10.63 4.81 7.90
CA ARG A 432 -10.21 5.75 8.95
C ARG A 432 -11.22 6.87 9.17
N TYR A 433 -12.13 7.07 8.22
CA TYR A 433 -13.09 8.15 8.25
C TYR A 433 -14.13 7.99 9.35
N SER A 434 -14.30 9.05 10.15
CA SER A 434 -15.41 9.19 11.11
C SER A 434 -15.66 7.97 12.00
N ARG A 435 -14.61 7.29 12.45
CA ARG A 435 -14.72 6.05 13.24
C ARG A 435 -15.42 6.29 14.57
N THR A 436 -16.14 5.30 15.10
CA THR A 436 -16.68 5.39 16.45
C THR A 436 -15.54 5.36 17.46
N ALA A 437 -15.57 6.27 18.44
CA ALA A 437 -14.53 6.35 19.45
C ALA A 437 -14.85 5.50 20.68
N VAL A 438 -13.83 4.88 21.27
CA VAL A 438 -13.90 4.27 22.60
C VAL A 438 -13.66 5.36 23.63
N SER A 439 -14.64 5.61 24.50
CA SER A 439 -14.54 6.64 25.52
C SER A 439 -13.65 6.17 26.67
N ILE A 440 -12.74 7.01 27.15
CA ILE A 440 -11.87 6.78 28.31
C ILE A 440 -11.89 8.00 29.22
N ASP A 441 -12.36 7.85 30.45
CA ASP A 441 -12.33 8.96 31.39
C ASP A 441 -10.89 9.22 31.86
N VAL A 442 -10.50 10.50 31.94
CA VAL A 442 -9.16 10.88 32.40
C VAL A 442 -8.84 10.34 33.81
N ALA A 443 -9.85 10.08 34.64
CA ALA A 443 -9.70 9.49 35.97
C ALA A 443 -9.30 8.00 35.94
N GLU A 444 -9.52 7.30 34.81
CA GLU A 444 -9.06 5.92 34.58
C GLU A 444 -7.56 5.86 34.26
N LEU A 445 -6.96 7.00 33.89
CA LEU A 445 -5.56 7.07 33.49
C LEU A 445 -4.65 7.21 34.72
N PRO A 446 -3.48 6.54 34.75
CA PRO A 446 -2.50 6.69 35.83
C PRO A 446 -1.91 8.11 35.90
N GLY A 447 -2.03 8.86 34.80
CA GLY A 447 -1.66 10.26 34.72
C GLY A 447 -2.34 10.91 33.52
N ARG A 448 -2.52 12.23 33.58
CA ARG A 448 -3.09 13.00 32.48
C ARG A 448 -2.17 12.90 31.24
N PRO A 449 -2.71 12.70 30.03
CA PRO A 449 -1.95 12.77 28.78
C PRO A 449 -1.16 14.07 28.70
N ARG A 450 0.07 14.00 28.20
CA ARG A 450 0.91 15.19 28.06
C ARG A 450 0.55 15.93 26.79
N GLU A 451 0.13 17.18 26.96
CA GLU A 451 -0.07 18.12 25.87
C GLU A 451 1.27 18.64 25.36
N VAL A 452 1.45 18.60 24.04
CA VAL A 452 2.64 19.09 23.36
C VAL A 452 2.21 20.00 22.23
N THR A 453 2.71 21.24 22.25
CA THR A 453 2.57 22.21 21.16
C THR A 453 3.96 22.47 20.60
N ASP A 454 4.21 21.98 19.41
CA ASP A 454 5.46 22.17 18.67
C ASP A 454 5.19 22.16 17.16
N ASP A 455 6.25 22.34 16.37
CA ASP A 455 6.22 22.38 14.91
C ASP A 455 6.48 20.99 14.28
N LEU A 456 6.45 19.92 15.08
CA LEU A 456 6.69 18.58 14.59
C LEU A 456 5.49 18.06 13.79
N GLY A 457 5.75 17.70 12.53
CA GLY A 457 4.75 17.15 11.61
C GLY A 457 3.89 18.21 10.92
N VAL A 458 4.14 19.50 11.17
CA VAL A 458 3.46 20.60 10.49
C VAL A 458 4.15 20.90 9.16
N HIS A 459 3.37 20.94 8.09
CA HIS A 459 3.81 21.33 6.76
C HIS A 459 2.71 22.15 6.10
N ASN A 460 2.98 23.44 5.89
CA ASN A 460 2.03 24.40 5.32
C ASN A 460 2.27 24.66 3.83
N ILE A 461 3.29 24.04 3.25
CA ILE A 461 3.52 23.97 1.80
C ILE A 461 3.77 22.51 1.44
N VAL A 462 2.84 21.88 0.74
CA VAL A 462 2.92 20.46 0.39
C VAL A 462 2.91 20.28 -1.12
N THR A 463 3.96 19.66 -1.63
CA THR A 463 4.06 19.19 -3.03
C THR A 463 3.79 17.70 -3.08
N VAL A 464 2.80 17.29 -3.88
CA VAL A 464 2.57 15.88 -4.21
C VAL A 464 3.12 15.64 -5.60
N LYS A 465 3.99 14.63 -5.71
CA LYS A 465 4.74 14.36 -6.93
C LYS A 465 4.49 12.94 -7.40
N GLN A 466 4.09 12.81 -8.67
CA GLN A 466 4.14 11.54 -9.36
C GLN A 466 5.59 11.28 -9.79
N ARG A 467 6.12 10.09 -9.51
CA ARG A 467 7.55 9.79 -9.70
C ARG A 467 8.08 10.12 -11.11
N ASP A 468 7.36 9.73 -12.16
CA ASP A 468 7.71 10.00 -13.57
C ASP A 468 6.68 10.92 -14.25
N GLY A 469 6.02 11.77 -13.48
CA GLY A 469 4.87 12.51 -13.95
C GLY A 469 4.83 13.95 -13.45
N GLY A 470 3.61 14.50 -13.46
CA GLY A 470 3.34 15.82 -12.92
C GLY A 470 3.52 15.93 -11.40
N GLU A 471 3.49 17.17 -10.94
CA GLU A 471 3.42 17.50 -9.51
C GLU A 471 2.39 18.61 -9.29
N ALA A 472 1.86 18.69 -8.07
CA ALA A 472 0.97 19.75 -7.64
C ALA A 472 1.33 20.21 -6.23
N THR A 473 1.32 21.53 -6.01
CA THR A 473 1.61 22.13 -4.71
C THR A 473 0.36 22.78 -4.13
N ALA A 474 0.13 22.59 -2.84
CA ALA A 474 -0.87 23.28 -2.05
C ALA A 474 -0.19 24.03 -0.90
N GLU A 475 -0.63 25.25 -0.64
CA GLU A 475 -0.11 26.13 0.41
C GLU A 475 -1.25 26.65 1.28
N ASP A 476 -1.03 26.67 2.61
CA ASP A 476 -1.84 27.42 3.55
C ASP A 476 -1.15 28.75 3.86
N ASP A 477 -1.65 29.82 3.24
CA ASP A 477 -1.11 31.18 3.35
C ASP A 477 -1.95 32.08 4.26
N THR A 478 -2.92 31.52 5.00
CA THR A 478 -3.86 32.32 5.82
C THR A 478 -4.21 31.72 7.17
N GLY A 479 -4.01 30.42 7.39
CA GLY A 479 -4.31 29.74 8.64
C GLY A 479 -3.33 30.06 9.77
N PRO A 480 -3.68 29.70 11.03
CA PRO A 480 -2.82 29.90 12.19
C PRO A 480 -1.48 29.14 12.10
N LEU A 481 -1.44 28.05 11.33
CA LEU A 481 -0.23 27.30 11.00
C LEU A 481 0.31 27.64 9.60
N GLY A 482 -0.15 28.73 8.99
CA GLY A 482 0.17 29.11 7.63
C GLY A 482 1.61 29.58 7.42
N SER A 483 1.99 29.72 6.14
CA SER A 483 3.35 30.07 5.68
C SER A 483 3.76 31.51 5.99
N GLN A 484 2.81 32.36 6.39
CA GLN A 484 3.04 33.75 6.78
C GLN A 484 3.94 33.84 8.01
N ALA A 485 4.65 34.96 8.14
CA ALA A 485 5.47 35.23 9.33
C ALA A 485 4.58 35.46 10.57
N SER A 486 5.12 35.10 11.74
CA SER A 486 4.48 35.41 13.02
C SER A 486 4.17 36.92 13.14
N PRO A 487 2.98 37.32 13.61
CA PRO A 487 1.97 36.51 14.31
C PRO A 487 0.90 35.85 13.42
N ASP A 488 0.89 36.11 12.11
CA ASP A 488 -0.19 35.68 11.20
C ASP A 488 -0.01 34.23 10.69
N GLY A 489 1.13 33.61 10.99
CA GLY A 489 1.45 32.20 10.73
C GLY A 489 2.72 31.77 11.45
N ILE A 490 3.31 30.64 11.05
CA ILE A 490 4.52 30.06 11.66
C ILE A 490 5.75 30.11 10.75
N GLY A 491 5.64 30.71 9.56
CA GLY A 491 6.67 30.69 8.52
C GLY A 491 6.59 29.44 7.63
N PRO A 492 7.43 29.32 6.59
CA PRO A 492 7.33 28.24 5.60
C PRO A 492 7.88 26.89 6.12
N TYR A 493 7.07 25.84 6.02
CA TYR A 493 7.41 24.45 6.29
C TYR A 493 7.00 23.58 5.10
N GLU A 494 8.00 23.15 4.32
CA GLU A 494 7.79 22.41 3.07
C GLU A 494 7.83 20.88 3.26
N LYS A 495 7.04 20.15 2.46
CA LYS A 495 7.12 18.69 2.31
C LYS A 495 6.83 18.26 0.89
N THR A 496 7.57 17.26 0.41
CA THR A 496 7.22 16.51 -0.79
C THR A 496 6.70 15.12 -0.42
N VAL A 497 5.61 14.69 -1.05
CA VAL A 497 5.06 13.33 -0.95
C VAL A 497 5.11 12.68 -2.32
N ASP A 498 5.86 11.60 -2.44
CA ASP A 498 5.91 10.80 -3.67
C ASP A 498 4.71 9.83 -3.71
N VAL A 499 3.97 9.85 -4.80
CA VAL A 499 2.78 9.02 -5.01
C VAL A 499 2.84 8.29 -6.35
N SER A 500 1.95 7.32 -6.54
CA SER A 500 1.76 6.58 -7.79
C SER A 500 0.27 6.52 -8.12
N VAL A 501 -0.25 7.60 -8.71
CA VAL A 501 -1.67 7.74 -9.13
C VAL A 501 -1.85 7.36 -10.60
N TYR A 502 -3.01 6.84 -10.98
CA TYR A 502 -3.32 6.55 -12.38
C TYR A 502 -3.65 7.82 -13.18
N ASP A 503 -4.51 8.69 -12.62
CA ASP A 503 -4.92 9.95 -13.23
C ASP A 503 -4.26 11.14 -12.52
N GLU A 504 -3.38 11.86 -13.21
CA GLU A 504 -2.70 13.03 -12.63
C GLU A 504 -3.63 14.20 -12.33
N ALA A 505 -4.86 14.22 -12.86
CA ALA A 505 -5.86 15.25 -12.53
C ALA A 505 -6.19 15.27 -11.02
N VAL A 506 -5.83 14.20 -10.28
CA VAL A 506 -6.06 14.09 -8.85
C VAL A 506 -4.97 14.73 -7.99
N LEU A 507 -3.79 15.02 -8.55
CA LEU A 507 -2.64 15.55 -7.80
C LEU A 507 -2.97 16.83 -7.00
N PRO A 508 -3.73 17.82 -7.53
CA PRO A 508 -4.10 19.00 -6.75
C PRO A 508 -5.00 18.70 -5.55
N ASN A 509 -5.88 17.71 -5.67
CA ASN A 509 -6.74 17.28 -4.55
C ASN A 509 -5.93 16.51 -3.50
N LEU A 510 -4.96 15.70 -3.94
CA LEU A 510 -4.07 14.98 -3.04
C LEU A 510 -3.12 15.94 -2.30
N ALA A 511 -2.60 16.97 -2.97
CA ALA A 511 -1.80 18.02 -2.33
C ALA A 511 -2.59 18.75 -1.23
N LYS A 512 -3.86 19.10 -1.51
CA LYS A 512 -4.77 19.68 -0.50
C LYS A 512 -5.09 18.71 0.64
N TRP A 513 -5.26 17.43 0.34
CA TRP A 513 -5.46 16.40 1.37
C TRP A 513 -4.29 16.36 2.36
N TRP A 514 -3.06 16.26 1.84
CA TRP A 514 -1.85 16.23 2.66
C TRP A 514 -1.59 17.56 3.41
N LEU A 515 -1.90 18.70 2.79
CA LEU A 515 -1.87 20.01 3.46
C LEU A 515 -2.83 20.04 4.65
N ASN A 516 -4.11 19.71 4.43
CA ASN A 516 -5.14 19.71 5.49
C ASN A 516 -4.84 18.74 6.63
N ARG A 517 -4.12 17.66 6.35
CA ARG A 517 -3.62 16.72 7.35
C ARG A 517 -2.49 17.31 8.19
N SER A 518 -1.68 18.18 7.60
CA SER A 518 -0.46 18.74 8.21
C SER A 518 -0.68 20.11 8.87
N THR A 519 -1.82 20.77 8.61
CA THR A 519 -2.19 22.09 9.19
C THR A 519 -3.35 22.02 10.19
N VAL A 520 -3.51 20.88 10.87
CA VAL A 520 -4.48 20.77 11.97
C VAL A 520 -3.95 21.50 13.20
N ASP A 521 -4.51 22.67 13.50
CA ASP A 521 -4.16 23.50 14.67
C ASP A 521 -4.75 22.93 15.97
N LEU A 522 -4.22 21.79 16.38
CA LEU A 522 -4.55 21.16 17.66
C LEU A 522 -3.26 20.68 18.34
N PRO A 523 -3.19 20.75 19.68
CA PRO A 523 -2.05 20.22 20.40
C PRO A 523 -1.95 18.71 20.20
N ARG A 524 -0.70 18.21 20.15
CA ARG A 524 -0.42 16.79 20.06
C ARG A 524 -0.50 16.15 21.45
N TYR A 525 -1.05 14.95 21.49
CA TYR A 525 -0.99 14.05 22.63
C TYR A 525 -0.34 12.76 22.15
N PRO A 526 1.01 12.68 22.12
CA PRO A 526 1.69 11.57 21.44
C PRO A 526 1.50 10.22 22.13
N GLN A 527 1.21 10.24 23.43
CA GLN A 527 1.08 9.04 24.25
C GLN A 527 -0.09 9.15 25.24
N VAL A 528 -0.91 8.09 25.27
CA VAL A 528 -1.93 7.85 26.30
C VAL A 528 -1.63 6.53 26.97
N VAL A 529 -1.40 6.55 28.29
CA VAL A 529 -1.05 5.35 29.07
C VAL A 529 -2.29 4.89 29.83
N VAL A 530 -2.64 3.61 29.74
CA VAL A 530 -3.71 2.97 30.50
C VAL A 530 -3.11 1.87 31.37
N ASN A 531 -3.38 1.90 32.68
CA ASN A 531 -2.99 0.84 33.61
C ASN A 531 -4.11 -0.18 33.76
N LEU A 532 -4.02 -1.29 33.03
CA LEU A 532 -5.06 -2.32 33.01
C LEU A 532 -5.26 -3.00 34.38
N ALA A 533 -4.22 -3.02 35.23
CA ALA A 533 -4.33 -3.62 36.56
C ALA A 533 -5.21 -2.81 37.54
N ALA A 534 -5.58 -1.57 37.17
CA ALA A 534 -6.46 -0.71 37.95
C ALA A 534 -7.95 -0.79 37.50
N LEU A 535 -8.24 -1.52 36.42
CA LEU A 535 -9.55 -1.61 35.79
C LEU A 535 -10.22 -2.97 36.09
N ASP A 536 -11.54 -3.03 35.97
CA ASP A 536 -12.29 -4.30 36.01
C ASP A 536 -12.16 -5.09 34.70
N ALA A 537 -12.59 -6.36 34.70
CA ALA A 537 -12.37 -7.29 33.59
C ALA A 537 -13.09 -6.87 32.30
N ASP A 538 -14.31 -6.33 32.39
CA ASP A 538 -15.07 -5.92 31.21
C ASP A 538 -14.42 -4.70 30.56
N ARG A 539 -13.99 -3.74 31.39
CA ARG A 539 -13.26 -2.57 30.92
C ARG A 539 -11.88 -2.91 30.35
N VAL A 540 -11.19 -3.90 30.94
CA VAL A 540 -9.94 -4.42 30.36
C VAL A 540 -10.19 -4.98 28.96
N ALA A 541 -11.23 -5.78 28.75
CA ALA A 541 -11.56 -6.35 27.44
C ALA A 541 -11.89 -5.26 26.40
N GLU A 542 -12.58 -4.19 26.80
CA GLU A 542 -12.86 -3.04 25.93
C GLU A 542 -11.59 -2.31 25.50
N ILE A 543 -10.66 -2.04 26.43
CA ILE A 543 -9.38 -1.40 26.13
C ILE A 543 -8.46 -2.32 25.30
N GLU A 544 -8.49 -3.62 25.56
CA GLU A 544 -7.74 -4.63 24.80
C GLU A 544 -8.18 -4.75 23.34
N ALA A 545 -9.45 -4.46 23.05
CA ALA A 545 -10.01 -4.49 21.71
C ALA A 545 -9.60 -3.28 20.86
N ILE A 546 -9.07 -2.21 21.47
CA ILE A 546 -8.54 -1.05 20.73
C ILE A 546 -7.29 -1.49 19.97
N ASP A 547 -7.33 -1.38 18.64
CA ASP A 547 -6.19 -1.64 17.76
C ASP A 547 -5.82 -0.40 16.92
N ILE A 548 -4.80 -0.56 16.09
CA ILE A 548 -4.30 0.45 15.17
C ILE A 548 -5.42 0.89 14.22
N GLY A 549 -5.62 2.21 14.13
CA GLY A 549 -6.66 2.84 13.35
C GLY A 549 -7.90 3.23 14.16
N ASP A 550 -8.11 2.64 15.34
CA ASP A 550 -9.22 3.00 16.22
C ASP A 550 -9.07 4.40 16.82
N VAL A 551 -10.20 4.94 17.27
CA VAL A 551 -10.26 6.27 17.88
C VAL A 551 -10.57 6.11 19.36
N ILE A 552 -9.82 6.82 20.20
CA ILE A 552 -10.11 6.97 21.62
C ILE A 552 -10.58 8.39 21.91
N GLU A 553 -11.58 8.52 22.78
CA GLU A 553 -12.12 9.79 23.22
C GLU A 553 -11.83 9.98 24.72
N ILE A 554 -10.94 10.90 25.07
CA ILE A 554 -10.60 11.19 26.46
C ILE A 554 -11.56 12.25 27.02
N THR A 555 -12.41 11.84 27.97
CA THR A 555 -13.37 12.71 28.66
C THR A 555 -12.80 13.26 29.97
N GLY A 556 -13.35 14.37 30.47
CA GLY A 556 -12.91 15.01 31.73
C GLY A 556 -11.53 15.68 31.67
N TYR A 557 -10.95 15.81 30.47
CA TYR A 557 -9.63 16.41 30.26
C TYR A 557 -9.70 17.95 30.16
N ARG A 558 -9.52 18.64 31.29
CA ARG A 558 -9.61 20.12 31.35
C ARG A 558 -10.96 20.62 30.78
N GLU A 559 -10.95 21.68 29.97
CA GLU A 559 -12.10 22.26 29.27
C GLU A 559 -12.61 21.48 28.05
N ASN A 560 -11.83 20.53 27.50
CA ASN A 560 -12.11 19.93 26.19
C ASN A 560 -12.19 18.40 26.25
N THR A 561 -12.89 17.81 25.29
CA THR A 561 -12.81 16.37 25.03
C THR A 561 -11.73 16.13 23.99
N LEU A 562 -10.82 15.19 24.24
CA LEU A 562 -9.76 14.86 23.28
C LEU A 562 -10.19 13.69 22.43
N ARG A 563 -10.03 13.80 21.11
CA ARG A 563 -10.34 12.72 20.18
C ARG A 563 -9.09 12.37 19.40
N LEU A 564 -8.62 11.14 19.58
CA LEU A 564 -7.28 10.72 19.21
C LEU A 564 -7.34 9.41 18.43
N GLN A 565 -6.74 9.36 17.25
CA GLN A 565 -6.57 8.12 16.50
C GLN A 565 -5.31 7.39 16.99
N VAL A 566 -5.44 6.10 17.25
CA VAL A 566 -4.35 5.19 17.61
C VAL A 566 -3.61 4.78 16.34
N ILE A 567 -2.31 5.06 16.27
CA ILE A 567 -1.45 4.66 15.13
C ILE A 567 -0.47 3.55 15.50
N GLY A 568 -0.37 3.23 16.79
CA GLY A 568 0.49 2.19 17.33
C GLY A 568 0.30 2.09 18.83
N TYR A 569 0.86 1.06 19.46
CA TYR A 569 0.87 0.94 20.91
C TYR A 569 2.04 0.11 21.42
N THR A 570 2.34 0.25 22.71
CA THR A 570 3.23 -0.64 23.46
C THR A 570 2.49 -1.22 24.66
N GLU A 571 2.36 -2.53 24.72
CA GLU A 571 1.87 -3.25 25.89
C GLU A 571 3.06 -3.76 26.71
N THR A 572 3.00 -3.56 28.03
CA THR A 572 4.02 -4.02 28.98
C THR A 572 3.34 -4.88 30.04
N ILE A 573 3.81 -6.11 30.20
CA ILE A 573 3.27 -7.12 31.12
C ILE A 573 4.37 -7.50 32.11
N GLY A 574 4.14 -7.39 33.42
CA GLY A 574 5.10 -7.81 34.45
C GLY A 574 5.55 -6.69 35.40
N TRP A 575 6.85 -6.55 35.64
CA TRP A 575 7.42 -5.52 36.56
C TRP A 575 7.87 -4.28 35.77
N PRO A 576 7.76 -3.04 36.30
CA PRO A 576 7.22 -2.63 37.61
C PRO A 576 5.69 -2.48 37.67
N SER A 577 5.03 -2.40 36.52
CA SER A 577 3.58 -2.25 36.36
C SER A 577 2.94 -3.57 35.98
N ALA A 578 2.04 -4.10 36.80
CA ALA A 578 1.44 -5.43 36.60
C ALA A 578 0.95 -5.66 35.16
N ARG A 579 0.34 -4.63 34.54
CA ARG A 579 0.10 -4.55 33.09
C ARG A 579 -0.31 -3.13 32.65
N SER A 580 0.22 -2.64 31.54
CA SER A 580 -0.15 -1.34 30.96
C SER A 580 -0.08 -1.32 29.45
N ILE A 581 -0.93 -0.52 28.80
CA ILE A 581 -0.87 -0.21 27.38
C ILE A 581 -0.57 1.29 27.22
N THR A 582 0.43 1.62 26.42
CA THR A 582 0.72 2.98 25.98
C THR A 582 0.33 3.10 24.52
N PHE A 583 -0.80 3.74 24.25
CA PHE A 583 -1.23 4.08 22.90
C PHE A 583 -0.37 5.23 22.35
N THR A 584 0.05 5.10 21.11
CA THR A 584 0.65 6.16 20.30
C THR A 584 -0.45 6.78 19.47
N THR A 585 -0.63 8.08 19.59
CA THR A 585 -1.82 8.76 19.09
C THR A 585 -1.54 10.02 18.30
N VAL A 586 -2.44 10.33 17.38
CA VAL A 586 -2.50 11.58 16.62
C VAL A 586 -3.91 12.18 16.71
N PRO A 587 -4.09 13.49 16.49
CA PRO A 587 -5.42 14.10 16.46
C PRO A 587 -6.32 13.41 15.42
N ASP A 588 -7.51 12.97 15.82
CA ASP A 588 -8.46 12.28 14.93
C ASP A 588 -9.13 13.23 13.91
N GLN A 589 -9.13 14.54 14.19
CA GLN A 589 -9.75 15.56 13.33
C GLN A 589 -9.22 15.56 11.88
N ILE A 590 -8.06 14.95 11.65
CA ILE A 590 -7.50 14.70 10.32
C ILE A 590 -8.46 13.85 9.47
N PHE A 591 -9.14 12.86 10.06
CA PHE A 591 -10.05 11.91 9.38
C PHE A 591 -11.52 12.17 9.66
N ASP A 592 -11.82 13.33 10.25
CA ASP A 592 -13.18 13.75 10.52
C ASP A 592 -13.85 14.28 9.23
N SER A 593 -14.19 13.35 8.34
CA SER A 593 -14.75 13.68 7.02
C SER A 593 -16.28 13.76 7.03
N GLY A 594 -16.82 14.77 6.37
CA GLY A 594 -18.24 14.89 6.06
C GLY A 594 -18.60 14.01 4.87
N THR A 595 -19.67 13.25 5.01
CA THR A 595 -20.36 12.62 3.88
C THR A 595 -21.36 13.61 3.29
N TYR A 596 -21.52 13.61 1.96
CA TYR A 596 -22.51 14.42 1.26
C TYR A 596 -23.93 14.09 1.79
N ASP A 597 -24.77 15.11 1.99
CA ASP A 597 -26.10 14.99 2.62
C ASP A 597 -26.13 14.37 4.04
N SER A 598 -25.07 14.59 4.84
CA SER A 598 -25.05 14.23 6.27
C SER A 598 -25.35 15.42 7.21
N ASP A 599 -25.45 15.15 8.51
CA ASP A 599 -25.63 16.18 9.56
C ASP A 599 -24.41 17.10 9.76
N ARG A 600 -23.31 16.85 9.03
CA ARG A 600 -22.05 17.61 9.14
C ARG A 600 -22.09 18.91 8.34
N ARG A 601 -21.44 19.96 8.85
CA ARG A 601 -21.48 21.32 8.32
C ARG A 601 -20.12 21.79 7.85
N TYR A 602 -20.08 22.42 6.69
CA TYR A 602 -18.87 23.10 6.23
C TYR A 602 -18.71 24.45 6.93
N ASP A 603 -17.46 24.84 7.15
CA ASP A 603 -17.12 26.13 7.71
C ASP A 603 -17.41 27.26 6.72
N LEU A 604 -17.62 28.48 7.23
CA LEU A 604 -17.73 29.67 6.39
C LEU A 604 -16.39 30.38 6.32
N ARG A 605 -15.91 30.67 5.11
CA ARG A 605 -14.59 31.26 4.89
C ARG A 605 -14.47 32.70 5.39
N THR A 606 -15.60 33.37 5.63
CA THR A 606 -15.64 34.83 5.82
C THR A 606 -16.42 35.29 7.05
N ALA A 607 -16.75 34.37 7.95
CA ALA A 607 -17.59 34.68 9.11
C ALA A 607 -16.77 35.31 10.25
N THR A 608 -17.20 36.49 10.71
CA THR A 608 -16.60 37.19 11.87
C THR A 608 -17.67 37.78 12.78
N ILE A 609 -17.34 38.06 14.04
CA ILE A 609 -18.22 38.80 14.94
C ILE A 609 -18.38 40.24 14.45
N ALA A 610 -19.59 40.64 14.09
CA ALA A 610 -19.90 41.98 13.59
C ALA A 610 -20.21 43.00 14.69
N ALA A 611 -20.56 42.54 15.89
CA ALA A 611 -20.83 43.39 17.05
C ALA A 611 -20.31 42.72 18.32
N GLU A 612 -19.62 43.48 19.18
CA GLU A 612 -19.07 42.97 20.43
C GLU A 612 -20.17 42.31 21.28
N ALA A 613 -19.87 41.12 21.80
CA ALA A 613 -20.81 40.36 22.60
C ALA A 613 -20.18 39.99 23.95
N GLY A 614 -20.77 40.47 25.04
CA GLY A 614 -20.31 40.17 26.39
C GLY A 614 -20.39 38.67 26.75
N PRO A 615 -19.80 38.23 27.87
CA PRO A 615 -19.64 36.80 28.23
C PRO A 615 -20.93 36.03 28.54
N THR A 616 -22.09 36.69 28.52
CA THR A 616 -23.42 36.09 28.71
C THR A 616 -24.38 36.41 27.57
N ALA A 617 -23.92 37.11 26.54
CA ALA A 617 -24.79 37.49 25.44
C ALA A 617 -25.29 36.22 24.72
N THR A 618 -26.60 36.03 24.73
CA THR A 618 -27.29 34.95 24.01
C THR A 618 -27.68 35.36 22.59
N THR A 619 -27.40 36.62 22.22
CA THR A 619 -27.56 37.14 20.86
C THR A 619 -26.21 37.56 20.32
N LEU A 620 -25.76 36.96 19.21
CA LEU A 620 -24.51 37.29 18.52
C LEU A 620 -24.83 37.78 17.10
N THR A 621 -24.15 38.83 16.66
CA THR A 621 -24.24 39.30 15.27
C THR A 621 -23.00 38.87 14.52
N ILE A 622 -23.17 38.09 13.46
CA ILE A 622 -22.10 37.51 12.64
C ILE A 622 -22.13 38.22 11.28
N GLY A 623 -20.99 38.78 10.88
CA GLY A 623 -20.76 39.35 9.55
C GLY A 623 -20.18 38.30 8.60
N ILE A 624 -20.60 38.33 7.34
CA ILE A 624 -20.17 37.41 6.28
C ILE A 624 -19.93 38.24 5.01
N THR A 625 -18.81 38.05 4.32
CA THR A 625 -18.47 38.88 3.14
C THR A 625 -18.71 38.18 1.80
N ARG A 626 -18.94 36.86 1.79
CA ARG A 626 -19.27 36.07 0.59
C ARG A 626 -20.71 35.56 0.60
N ASP A 627 -21.12 34.97 -0.53
CA ASP A 627 -22.44 34.36 -0.69
C ASP A 627 -22.51 32.99 0.02
N GLU A 628 -22.41 33.01 1.35
CA GLU A 628 -22.43 31.85 2.24
C GLU A 628 -23.38 32.13 3.41
N ALA A 629 -23.88 31.11 4.10
CA ALA A 629 -24.74 31.30 5.27
C ALA A 629 -24.68 30.13 6.25
N TRP A 630 -24.75 30.46 7.54
CA TRP A 630 -24.92 29.51 8.63
C TRP A 630 -26.34 28.95 8.62
N SER A 631 -26.46 27.62 8.74
CA SER A 631 -27.74 26.93 8.72
C SER A 631 -28.57 27.21 9.98
N SER A 632 -29.90 27.17 9.84
CA SER A 632 -30.86 27.27 10.95
C SER A 632 -31.59 25.95 11.24
N THR A 633 -31.31 24.88 10.49
CA THR A 633 -32.18 23.68 10.43
C THR A 633 -31.93 22.66 11.53
N SER A 634 -30.71 22.58 12.08
CA SER A 634 -30.41 21.74 13.24
C SER A 634 -29.38 22.42 14.16
N ALA A 635 -29.22 21.90 15.39
CA ALA A 635 -28.28 22.45 16.37
C ALA A 635 -26.83 22.09 16.04
N TYR A 636 -25.90 22.97 16.40
CA TYR A 636 -24.46 22.78 16.20
C TYR A 636 -23.67 23.75 17.09
N ASP A 637 -22.35 23.60 17.13
CA ASP A 637 -21.48 24.46 17.92
C ASP A 637 -20.53 25.28 17.02
N LEU A 638 -20.33 26.53 17.37
CA LEU A 638 -19.35 27.44 16.77
C LEU A 638 -18.16 27.60 17.71
N LEU A 639 -16.95 27.61 17.18
CA LEU A 639 -15.73 27.98 17.88
C LEU A 639 -15.42 29.45 17.58
N ILE A 640 -15.46 30.31 18.60
CA ILE A 640 -15.24 31.75 18.45
C ILE A 640 -14.17 32.18 19.44
N SER A 641 -12.97 32.44 18.91
CA SER A 641 -11.78 32.72 19.70
C SER A 641 -11.54 31.67 20.82
N GLY A 642 -11.80 30.39 20.58
CA GLY A 642 -11.62 29.33 21.59
C GLY A 642 -12.79 29.14 22.58
N GLU A 643 -13.84 29.97 22.52
CA GLU A 643 -15.10 29.69 23.20
C GLU A 643 -16.00 28.82 22.31
N LEU A 644 -16.54 27.72 22.87
CA LEU A 644 -17.51 26.87 22.19
C LEU A 644 -18.93 27.38 22.47
N VAL A 645 -19.58 27.91 21.42
CA VAL A 645 -20.89 28.55 21.46
C VAL A 645 -21.92 27.67 20.75
N GLY A 646 -22.93 27.20 21.49
CA GLY A 646 -24.00 26.39 20.94
C GLY A 646 -25.05 27.22 20.19
N VAL A 647 -25.31 26.83 18.96
CA VAL A 647 -26.42 27.31 18.12
C VAL A 647 -27.60 26.34 18.27
N PRO A 648 -28.72 26.77 18.86
CA PRO A 648 -29.92 25.92 18.93
C PRO A 648 -30.61 25.80 17.56
N VAL A 649 -31.47 24.79 17.41
CA VAL A 649 -32.34 24.66 16.23
C VAL A 649 -33.16 25.94 16.04
N GLY A 650 -33.16 26.52 14.84
CA GLY A 650 -33.82 27.79 14.54
C GLY A 650 -33.17 29.02 15.17
N GLY A 651 -32.04 28.87 15.86
CA GLY A 651 -31.32 29.98 16.52
C GLY A 651 -30.63 30.93 15.56
N MET A 652 -30.29 30.46 14.36
CA MET A 652 -29.63 31.29 13.34
C MET A 652 -30.67 31.95 12.42
N ALA A 653 -30.70 33.28 12.37
CA ALA A 653 -31.60 34.01 11.48
C ALA A 653 -31.18 33.90 10.01
N ALA A 654 -32.12 34.20 9.11
CA ALA A 654 -31.83 34.36 7.69
C ALA A 654 -30.78 35.45 7.47
N ARG A 655 -29.90 35.24 6.49
CA ARG A 655 -28.89 36.21 6.10
C ARG A 655 -29.56 37.47 5.54
N THR A 656 -29.10 38.63 6.00
CA THR A 656 -29.56 39.96 5.55
C THR A 656 -28.39 40.76 4.98
N GLY A 657 -28.67 41.84 4.24
CA GLY A 657 -27.64 42.68 3.61
C GLY A 657 -27.35 42.32 2.15
N SER A 658 -26.19 42.80 1.66
CA SER A 658 -25.74 42.64 0.27
C SER A 658 -24.33 42.05 0.20
N PHE A 659 -23.92 41.58 -0.97
CA PHE A 659 -22.59 41.00 -1.20
C PHE A 659 -21.48 41.89 -0.64
N GLY A 660 -20.53 41.29 0.09
CA GLY A 660 -19.46 42.01 0.80
C GLY A 660 -19.82 42.50 2.21
N ALA A 661 -21.09 42.48 2.61
CA ALA A 661 -21.56 43.00 3.90
C ALA A 661 -22.85 42.29 4.38
N TYR A 662 -22.88 40.97 4.30
CA TYR A 662 -24.00 40.18 4.83
C TYR A 662 -23.92 40.08 6.36
N GLN A 663 -25.07 39.88 7.00
CA GLN A 663 -25.17 39.62 8.43
C GLN A 663 -26.17 38.50 8.75
N GLN A 664 -25.85 37.69 9.76
CA GLN A 664 -26.76 36.76 10.44
C GLN A 664 -26.76 37.02 11.94
N VAL A 665 -27.93 36.92 12.54
CA VAL A 665 -28.10 37.07 13.99
C VAL A 665 -28.37 35.69 14.58
N LEU A 666 -27.48 35.25 15.45
CA LEU A 666 -27.70 34.10 16.31
C LEU A 666 -28.49 34.55 17.54
N THR A 667 -29.60 33.87 17.86
CA THR A 667 -30.41 34.08 19.06
C THR A 667 -30.50 32.78 19.86
N GLY A 668 -30.46 32.88 21.19
CA GLY A 668 -30.48 31.72 22.07
C GLY A 668 -29.14 30.99 22.17
N ALA A 669 -28.03 31.69 21.89
CA ALA A 669 -26.69 31.11 21.96
C ALA A 669 -26.40 30.51 23.35
N VAL A 670 -25.99 29.25 23.38
CA VAL A 670 -25.50 28.59 24.61
C VAL A 670 -24.02 28.90 24.74
N ARG A 671 -23.68 29.91 25.56
CA ARG A 671 -22.31 30.35 25.80
C ARG A 671 -21.53 29.35 26.65
N SER A 672 -20.21 29.35 26.50
CA SER A 672 -19.28 28.63 27.37
C SER A 672 -19.51 27.12 27.52
N LYS A 673 -19.86 26.40 26.45
CA LYS A 673 -20.06 24.94 26.50
C LYS A 673 -18.79 24.17 26.88
N ASN A 674 -17.61 24.69 26.53
CA ASN A 674 -16.31 24.20 26.96
C ASN A 674 -15.79 24.93 28.22
N GLY A 675 -16.63 25.62 28.99
CA GLY A 675 -16.20 26.36 30.19
C GLY A 675 -15.40 27.65 29.93
N VAL A 676 -15.02 27.94 28.69
CA VAL A 676 -14.39 29.22 28.30
C VAL A 676 -15.45 30.31 28.26
N ARG A 677 -15.24 31.40 29.02
CA ARG A 677 -16.20 32.50 29.13
C ARG A 677 -15.52 33.85 28.96
N LYS A 678 -15.84 34.55 27.87
CA LYS A 678 -15.22 35.85 27.58
C LYS A 678 -16.07 36.77 26.71
N THR A 679 -15.64 38.03 26.60
CA THR A 679 -16.16 38.95 25.60
C THR A 679 -15.66 38.54 24.23
N LEU A 680 -16.56 38.43 23.25
CA LEU A 680 -16.24 38.21 21.85
C LEU A 680 -16.12 39.57 21.16
N ALA A 681 -14.91 39.94 20.75
CA ALA A 681 -14.61 41.22 20.14
C ALA A 681 -15.09 41.27 18.68
N VAL A 682 -15.36 42.48 18.17
CA VAL A 682 -15.61 42.69 16.74
C VAL A 682 -14.40 42.22 15.93
N GLY A 683 -14.67 41.52 14.83
CA GLY A 683 -13.64 40.96 13.94
C GLY A 683 -13.11 39.59 14.39
N ALA A 684 -13.52 39.07 15.55
CA ALA A 684 -13.19 37.70 15.93
C ALA A 684 -13.76 36.70 14.93
N GLU A 685 -12.92 35.82 14.41
CA GLU A 685 -13.35 34.80 13.45
C GLU A 685 -14.32 33.80 14.09
N VAL A 686 -15.28 33.37 13.29
CA VAL A 686 -16.35 32.45 13.68
C VAL A 686 -16.21 31.21 12.83
N HIS A 687 -15.84 30.11 13.47
CA HIS A 687 -15.68 28.82 12.81
C HIS A 687 -16.72 27.82 13.31
N ILE A 688 -17.09 26.85 12.49
CA ILE A 688 -17.79 25.65 12.98
C ILE A 688 -16.85 24.85 13.88
N ALA A 689 -17.34 24.38 15.04
CA ALA A 689 -16.50 23.65 15.99
C ALA A 689 -16.03 22.27 15.46
N THR A 690 -16.85 21.65 14.61
CA THR A 690 -16.58 20.36 13.96
C THR A 690 -16.86 20.48 12.45
N PRO A 691 -15.91 21.04 11.68
CA PRO A 691 -16.11 21.21 10.25
C PRO A 691 -16.18 19.86 9.56
N GLY A 692 -17.20 19.66 8.73
CA GLY A 692 -17.20 18.61 7.74
C GLY A 692 -16.03 18.84 6.79
N ARG A 693 -15.11 17.88 6.71
CA ARG A 693 -14.03 17.88 5.73
C ARG A 693 -14.45 17.01 4.55
N TRP A 694 -14.24 17.42 3.31
CA TRP A 694 -14.58 16.55 2.19
C TRP A 694 -13.77 15.25 2.31
N ALA A 695 -14.46 14.11 2.48
CA ALA A 695 -13.89 12.83 2.07
C ALA A 695 -13.76 12.87 0.55
N ARG A 696 -12.64 12.36 0.05
CA ARG A 696 -12.38 12.29 -1.38
C ARG A 696 -13.29 11.27 -2.06
#